data_AF-A0A929A465-F1
#
_entry.id   AF-A0A929A465-F1
#
_cell.length_a   1.000
_cell.length_b   1.000
_cell.length_c   1.000
_cell.angle_alpha   90.00
_cell.angle_beta   90.00
_cell.angle_gamma   90.00
#
_symmetry.space_group_name_H-M   'P 1'
#
loop_
_entity.id
_entity.type
_entity.pdbx_description
1 polymer ?
#
loop_
_entity_poly.entity_id
_entity_poly.type
_entity_poly.pdbx_seq_one_letter_code
_entity_poly.pdbx_strand_id
1 'polypeptide(L)'
;MSSLVSQPTSTVVFVDGASADAAQLSAYMRPGVEVVMLDPSQDGLTQITETLAGYSGLDSVQIFSHGAADQVFLGSTTLDATSLEIAASEVSQWSSAFAPDGDLLLYGCGIAAESMEFLERLSELTGADVAASTDLTGRGGDWDLEVATGAIAASSALSTAGQAAFTGTLNTITVTSTVNSGAGSLRRAISQATSGTVIRFAPGLANQTITLDSQLEISPGKNITIDGAGANNLTISGNQSTRIFSVNSNQDFPTTFTVKNLSLVDGFTDERGGAIRGEHRASVVVDNVTFLRNVANSGGGAIYSPWENNLEVTNSSFRNNKATANNDERGAGAIAFVSPGTFTIRDSSFIGNEGINGGAVNSLNGKLTISGSRFINNNTLAGRFDTGGPNDFLRGFGGALYTDRASSTSESSGFINITDTIFEGNQGRAEGGAAYLFTAGNDKVTLRRTLFKDNSVRELPGGNDGNGGGVVVLSNEVNRGLIIDRSSFVNNSATNQGGGLWMLNAPTTITNSTFSGNQADGTVGEPFGKLGGAMALRGDATIVNSTVAYNSAGWVAGGILAGDDNRIVAKNTIFYRNTANNGGNDWQIQQHTNRSLSDGGGNFQFAQLNEDVAVENIRLADVRLAPLSTNGHPYLLSHALLQGSPAINAGVNDGAPTIDQSGTRRDGRIDAGAEEFVVGDPGGPDNPVNPPTNSPVMRGTPGVDVLRGSAVNNRIYGRGGNDRLFGRGGNDLIKAGSGNDRLVGAAGRDRLFGQAGNDRITGGGGVDRLVGNGGRDILRGGGDRDILNGGGGNDRLFGDAGNDVIFTGAGRDRVGIRANQGFDTLKDYRDGQDKIDLIGIRFGQLTLQRQGADVLVKLGNTNLLRIEDVRLNQLNAADFV
;
A
#
# COMPACT_ATOMS: atom_id res chain seq x y z
N MET A 1 54.18 10.33 44.28
CA MET A 1 54.71 10.16 42.92
C MET A 1 53.79 10.92 41.98
N SER A 2 54.38 11.67 41.06
CA SER A 2 53.76 12.72 40.23
C SER A 2 52.89 12.17 39.08
N SER A 3 52.05 13.06 38.53
CA SER A 3 51.43 13.08 37.17
C SER A 3 50.13 12.29 36.99
N LEU A 4 49.06 12.81 36.37
CA LEU A 4 48.86 13.94 35.47
C LEU A 4 47.68 14.81 35.92
N VAL A 5 47.92 16.12 36.09
CA VAL A 5 46.88 17.14 35.93
C VAL A 5 46.68 17.27 34.42
N SER A 6 45.60 16.71 33.88
CA SER A 6 45.13 17.16 32.56
C SER A 6 44.64 18.60 32.75
N GLN A 7 45.07 19.50 31.88
CA GLN A 7 44.61 20.89 31.90
C GLN A 7 43.08 20.92 31.89
N PRO A 8 42.41 21.77 32.69
CA PRO A 8 40.97 21.93 32.58
C PRO A 8 40.67 22.41 31.16
N THR A 9 39.84 21.67 30.43
CA THR A 9 39.41 22.09 29.10
C THR A 9 38.60 23.37 29.27
N SER A 10 38.87 24.41 28.48
CA SER A 10 38.06 25.63 28.52
C SER A 10 36.74 25.47 27.77
N THR A 11 36.45 24.27 27.25
CA THR A 11 35.20 23.92 26.55
C THR A 11 34.68 22.58 27.03
N VAL A 12 33.38 22.54 27.34
CA VAL A 12 32.62 21.30 27.63
C VAL A 12 31.52 21.16 26.59
N VAL A 13 31.35 19.94 26.06
CA VAL A 13 30.37 19.62 25.02
C VAL A 13 29.37 18.59 25.54
N PHE A 14 28.09 18.90 25.44
CA PHE A 14 27.01 17.96 25.67
C PHE A 14 26.47 17.44 24.34
N VAL A 15 26.33 16.12 24.22
CA VAL A 15 25.70 15.48 23.07
C VAL A 15 24.50 14.68 23.56
N ASP A 16 23.32 14.98 23.03
CA ASP A 16 22.10 14.27 23.42
C ASP A 16 22.11 12.83 22.87
N GLY A 17 22.03 11.85 23.76
CA GLY A 17 21.96 10.43 23.42
C GLY A 17 20.70 10.01 22.66
N ALA A 18 19.66 10.86 22.60
CA ALA A 18 18.47 10.63 21.77
C ALA A 18 18.73 10.88 20.28
N SER A 19 19.83 11.55 19.92
CA SER A 19 20.21 11.78 18.52
C SER A 19 20.67 10.49 17.84
N ALA A 20 20.14 10.22 16.65
CA ALA A 20 20.41 8.98 15.89
C ALA A 20 21.91 8.74 15.59
N ASP A 21 22.73 9.80 15.63
CA ASP A 21 24.16 9.79 15.31
C ASP A 21 25.06 10.17 16.52
N ALA A 22 24.53 10.22 17.74
CA ALA A 22 25.22 10.78 18.93
C ALA A 22 26.63 10.22 19.17
N ALA A 23 26.80 8.89 19.11
CA ALA A 23 28.09 8.23 19.29
C ALA A 23 29.09 8.48 18.14
N GLN A 24 28.59 8.75 16.94
CA GLN A 24 29.43 9.12 15.81
C GLN A 24 29.83 10.59 15.91
N LEU A 25 28.91 11.47 16.29
CA LEU A 25 29.15 12.91 16.47
C LEU A 25 30.21 13.16 17.55
N SER A 26 30.15 12.45 18.68
CA SER A 26 31.15 12.55 19.75
C SER A 26 32.57 12.18 19.28
N ALA A 27 32.70 11.24 18.34
CA ALA A 27 33.99 10.83 17.81
C ALA A 27 34.66 11.87 16.90
N TYR A 28 33.91 12.87 16.43
CA TYR A 28 34.40 13.94 15.55
C TYR A 28 34.68 15.27 16.28
N MET A 29 34.58 15.29 17.60
CA MET A 29 34.92 16.47 18.40
C MET A 29 36.44 16.75 18.33
N ARG A 30 36.81 18.03 18.38
CA ARG A 30 38.22 18.44 18.32
C ARG A 30 38.99 17.87 19.52
N PRO A 31 40.28 17.51 19.36
CA PRO A 31 41.10 17.08 20.49
C PRO A 31 41.14 18.13 21.60
N GLY A 32 41.01 17.70 22.86
CA GLY A 32 41.11 18.59 24.02
C GLY A 32 39.81 19.29 24.42
N VAL A 33 38.66 18.86 23.91
CA VAL A 33 37.35 19.19 24.50
C VAL A 33 36.84 18.02 25.33
N GLU A 34 36.14 18.32 26.42
CA GLU A 34 35.44 17.30 27.20
C GLU A 34 34.05 17.06 26.60
N VAL A 35 33.68 15.78 26.40
CA VAL A 35 32.39 15.40 25.81
C VAL A 35 31.59 14.59 26.81
N VAL A 36 30.37 15.05 27.09
CA VAL A 36 29.42 14.42 28.01
C VAL A 36 28.21 13.98 27.22
N MET A 37 27.90 12.68 27.30
CA MET A 37 26.73 12.09 26.66
C MET A 37 25.53 12.16 27.61
N LEU A 38 24.44 12.80 27.19
CA LEU A 38 23.21 12.83 27.98
C LEU A 38 22.46 11.50 27.84
N ASP A 39 21.97 10.96 28.94
CA ASP A 39 21.07 9.81 28.95
C ASP A 39 19.69 10.25 28.43
N PRO A 40 19.19 9.68 27.31
CA PRO A 40 17.91 10.05 26.73
C PRO A 40 16.71 9.73 27.61
N SER A 41 16.88 8.89 28.62
CA SER A 41 15.81 8.48 29.55
C SER A 41 15.72 9.34 30.81
N GLN A 42 16.63 10.28 31.01
CA GLN A 42 16.70 11.15 32.19
C GLN A 42 16.46 12.61 31.83
N ASP A 43 16.24 13.44 32.84
CA ASP A 43 16.13 14.89 32.65
C ASP A 43 17.49 15.45 32.20
N GLY A 44 17.57 15.94 30.96
CA GLY A 44 18.82 16.46 30.42
C GLY A 44 19.24 17.77 31.06
N LEU A 45 18.30 18.56 31.56
CA LEU A 45 18.60 19.83 32.24
C LEU A 45 19.33 19.56 33.57
N THR A 46 18.84 18.61 34.35
CA THR A 46 19.48 18.21 35.61
C THR A 46 20.86 17.60 35.37
N GLN A 47 21.01 16.75 34.36
CA GLN A 47 22.31 16.19 33.97
C GLN A 47 23.34 17.27 33.63
N ILE A 48 22.94 18.28 32.85
CA ILE A 48 23.82 19.40 32.49
C ILE A 48 24.16 20.22 33.75
N THR A 49 23.17 20.53 34.58
CA THR A 49 23.36 21.33 35.80
C THR A 49 24.33 20.67 36.79
N GLU A 50 24.15 19.37 37.06
CA GLU A 50 25.02 18.61 37.95
C GLU A 50 26.44 18.50 37.40
N THR A 51 26.58 18.35 36.08
CA THR A 51 27.88 18.31 35.41
C THR A 51 28.58 19.67 35.55
N LEU A 52 27.89 20.77 35.22
CA LEU A 52 28.45 22.12 35.23
C LEU A 52 28.82 22.60 36.65
N ALA A 53 28.19 22.07 37.70
CA ALA A 53 28.57 22.38 39.08
C ALA A 53 30.03 22.00 39.43
N GLY A 54 30.65 21.11 38.65
CA GLY A 54 32.07 20.74 38.78
C GLY A 54 33.06 21.71 38.13
N TYR A 55 32.58 22.72 37.39
CA TYR A 55 33.40 23.61 36.58
C TYR A 55 33.37 25.05 37.09
N SER A 56 34.41 25.79 36.72
CA SER A 56 34.50 27.24 36.88
C SER A 56 35.44 27.81 35.83
N GLY A 57 35.07 28.91 35.18
CA GLY A 57 35.92 29.57 34.20
C GLY A 57 35.95 28.88 32.82
N LEU A 58 34.84 28.30 32.36
CA LEU A 58 34.70 27.77 31.00
C LEU A 58 34.58 28.92 29.98
N ASP A 59 35.38 28.87 28.91
CA ASP A 59 35.25 29.77 27.77
C ASP A 59 34.00 29.42 26.94
N SER A 60 33.64 28.14 26.83
CA SER A 60 32.38 27.75 26.20
C SER A 60 31.73 26.47 26.71
N VAL A 61 30.41 26.43 26.62
CA VAL A 61 29.60 25.22 26.71
C VAL A 61 28.89 25.04 25.37
N GLN A 62 28.94 23.85 24.79
CA GLN A 62 28.32 23.57 23.50
C GLN A 62 27.36 22.39 23.62
N ILE A 63 26.14 22.54 23.10
CA ILE A 63 25.10 21.52 23.19
C ILE A 63 24.71 21.10 21.78
N PHE A 64 24.85 19.81 21.49
CA PHE A 64 24.42 19.19 20.23
C PHE A 64 23.20 18.32 20.50
N SER A 65 22.04 18.76 19.99
CA SER A 65 20.78 18.04 20.17
C SER A 65 19.80 18.26 19.02
N HIS A 66 18.64 17.59 19.08
CA HIS A 66 17.48 17.97 18.29
C HIS A 66 16.80 19.23 18.88
N GLY A 67 15.96 19.87 18.07
CA GLY A 67 15.17 21.01 18.47
C GLY A 67 13.93 21.16 17.60
N ALA A 68 13.16 22.21 17.87
CA ALA A 68 12.21 22.78 16.91
C ALA A 68 12.24 24.31 17.07
N ALA A 69 11.33 25.01 16.37
CA ALA A 69 11.14 26.46 16.51
C ALA A 69 11.15 26.89 17.99
N ASP A 70 12.16 27.69 18.37
CA ASP A 70 12.34 28.31 19.68
C ASP A 70 12.49 27.34 20.87
N GLN A 71 12.90 26.08 20.63
CA GLN A 71 13.07 25.07 21.67
C GLN A 71 14.21 24.08 21.39
N VAL A 72 14.82 23.56 22.46
CA VAL A 72 15.86 22.51 22.42
C VAL A 72 15.42 21.29 23.24
N PHE A 73 15.71 20.09 22.72
CA PHE A 73 15.45 18.83 23.44
C PHE A 73 16.71 18.40 24.19
N LEU A 74 16.58 17.99 25.45
CA LEU A 74 17.68 17.61 26.33
C LEU A 74 17.28 16.35 27.09
N GLY A 75 17.68 15.18 26.60
CA GLY A 75 17.26 13.90 27.12
C GLY A 75 15.74 13.74 27.06
N SER A 76 15.08 13.58 28.21
CA SER A 76 13.62 13.54 28.33
C SER A 76 12.94 14.92 28.45
N THR A 77 13.73 16.01 28.51
CA THR A 77 13.25 17.37 28.77
C THR A 77 13.20 18.20 27.49
N THR A 78 12.21 19.11 27.38
CA THR A 78 12.14 20.13 26.34
C THR A 78 12.28 21.50 26.98
N LEU A 79 13.26 22.29 26.53
CA LEU A 79 13.52 23.63 27.03
C LEU A 79 13.10 24.67 25.99
N ASP A 80 12.13 25.50 26.34
CA ASP A 80 11.58 26.62 25.59
C ASP A 80 11.41 27.84 26.53
N ALA A 81 10.93 28.98 26.04
CA ALA A 81 10.75 30.17 26.89
C ALA A 81 9.83 29.94 28.12
N THR A 82 8.79 29.11 27.99
CA THR A 82 7.85 28.82 29.09
C THR A 82 8.44 27.86 30.11
N SER A 83 9.06 26.76 29.65
CA SER A 83 9.70 25.80 30.55
C SER A 83 10.96 26.37 31.20
N LEU A 84 11.65 27.31 30.53
CA LEU A 84 12.79 28.03 31.07
C LEU A 84 12.41 28.92 32.27
N GLU A 85 11.22 29.54 32.29
CA GLU A 85 10.75 30.28 33.47
C GLU A 85 10.54 29.37 34.68
N ILE A 86 10.11 28.13 34.46
CA ILE A 86 9.96 27.13 35.53
C ILE A 86 11.35 26.67 36.00
N ALA A 87 12.28 26.50 35.07
CA ALA A 87 13.64 26.03 35.29
C ALA A 87 14.65 27.12 35.71
N ALA A 88 14.21 28.37 35.87
CA ALA A 88 15.11 29.51 36.04
C ALA A 88 16.12 29.34 37.19
N SER A 89 15.70 28.79 38.34
CA SER A 89 16.59 28.56 39.48
C SER A 89 17.64 27.47 39.24
N GLU A 90 17.36 26.52 38.35
CA GLU A 90 18.28 25.44 37.98
C GLU A 90 19.30 25.96 36.96
N VAL A 91 18.81 26.61 35.90
CA VAL A 91 19.65 27.19 34.84
C VAL A 91 20.55 28.31 35.35
N SER A 92 20.09 29.13 36.30
CA SER A 92 20.95 30.17 36.92
C SER A 92 22.16 29.62 37.66
N GLN A 93 22.19 28.33 38.01
CA GLN A 93 23.37 27.72 38.61
C GLN A 93 24.51 27.55 37.59
N TRP A 94 24.21 27.56 36.29
CA TRP A 94 25.22 27.40 35.25
C TRP A 94 26.18 28.59 35.21
N SER A 95 25.77 29.76 35.70
CA SER A 95 26.58 30.98 35.68
C SER A 95 27.90 30.84 36.42
N SER A 96 28.00 29.97 37.43
CA SER A 96 29.27 29.73 38.14
C SER A 96 30.28 28.93 37.33
N ALA A 97 29.83 28.24 36.28
CA ALA A 97 30.69 27.43 35.42
C ALA A 97 31.42 28.27 34.36
N PHE A 98 30.81 29.34 33.87
CA PHE A 98 31.38 30.18 32.81
C PHE A 98 32.47 31.13 33.31
N ALA A 99 33.43 31.44 32.43
CA ALA A 99 34.30 32.59 32.56
C ALA A 99 33.52 33.89 32.33
N PRO A 100 34.07 35.07 32.71
CA PRO A 100 33.55 36.34 32.20
C PRO A 100 33.54 36.30 30.66
N ASP A 101 32.39 36.63 30.06
CA ASP A 101 32.16 36.58 28.61
C ASP A 101 32.22 35.16 28.00
N GLY A 102 31.88 34.12 28.78
CA GLY A 102 31.78 32.75 28.27
C GLY A 102 30.62 32.54 27.30
N ASP A 103 30.77 31.61 26.36
CA ASP A 103 29.79 31.36 25.29
C ASP A 103 28.97 30.08 25.50
N LEU A 104 27.66 30.13 25.22
CA LEU A 104 26.78 28.97 25.15
C LEU A 104 26.28 28.77 23.71
N LEU A 105 26.73 27.69 23.06
CA LEU A 105 26.39 27.39 21.66
C LEU A 105 25.40 26.23 21.58
N LEU A 106 24.24 26.46 20.94
CA LEU A 106 23.16 25.49 20.81
C LEU A 106 23.00 25.04 19.36
N TYR A 107 23.40 23.80 19.06
CA TYR A 107 23.20 23.18 17.75
C TYR A 107 21.96 22.27 17.80
N GLY A 108 20.92 22.63 17.05
CA GLY A 108 19.73 21.81 16.85
C GLY A 108 18.76 22.39 15.83
N CYS A 109 17.67 21.69 15.56
CA CYS A 109 16.78 22.06 14.46
C CYS A 109 15.91 23.28 14.82
N GLY A 110 16.23 24.47 14.30
CA GLY A 110 15.38 25.67 14.40
C GLY A 110 15.27 26.31 15.79
N ILE A 111 16.30 26.19 16.64
CA ILE A 111 16.28 26.64 18.05
C ILE A 111 16.01 28.15 18.20
N ALA A 112 16.29 28.97 17.19
CA ALA A 112 15.99 30.40 17.17
C ALA A 112 15.20 30.83 15.92
N ALA A 113 14.34 29.94 15.39
CA ALA A 113 13.68 30.13 14.10
C ALA A 113 12.57 31.21 14.11
N GLU A 114 11.90 31.46 15.24
CA GLU A 114 10.74 32.37 15.31
C GLU A 114 10.96 33.57 16.24
N SER A 115 11.68 33.41 17.37
CA SER A 115 11.86 34.45 18.40
C SER A 115 13.23 34.41 19.08
N MET A 116 13.68 35.58 19.55
CA MET A 116 14.87 35.76 20.39
C MET A 116 14.61 35.53 21.88
N GLU A 117 13.34 35.51 22.31
CA GLU A 117 12.96 35.53 23.73
C GLU A 117 13.58 34.38 24.52
N PHE A 118 13.60 33.17 23.94
CA PHE A 118 14.22 32.00 24.55
C PHE A 118 15.73 32.19 24.77
N LEU A 119 16.45 32.69 23.76
CA LEU A 119 17.89 32.91 23.82
C LEU A 119 18.26 34.06 24.77
N GLU A 120 17.54 35.18 24.70
CA GLU A 120 17.76 36.35 25.56
C GLU A 120 17.59 35.98 27.04
N ARG A 121 16.55 35.20 27.35
CA ARG A 121 16.30 34.73 28.71
C ARG A 121 17.36 33.73 29.18
N LEU A 122 17.81 32.85 28.30
CA LEU A 122 18.88 31.90 28.61
C LEU A 122 20.21 32.63 28.87
N SER A 123 20.52 33.67 28.09
CA SER A 123 21.67 34.55 28.30
C SER A 123 21.58 35.29 29.64
N GLU A 124 20.41 35.84 29.99
CA GLU A 124 20.19 36.52 31.28
C GLU A 124 20.43 35.58 32.48
N LEU A 125 19.90 34.36 32.41
CA LEU A 125 19.99 33.39 33.51
C LEU A 125 21.40 32.83 33.67
N THR A 126 22.10 32.56 32.58
CA THR A 126 23.43 31.93 32.60
C THR A 126 24.56 32.95 32.69
N GLY A 127 24.33 34.22 32.31
CA GLY A 127 25.36 35.24 32.18
C GLY A 127 26.32 35.02 31.00
N ALA A 128 26.03 34.07 30.11
CA ALA A 128 26.82 33.74 28.92
C ALA A 128 26.25 34.42 27.67
N ASP A 129 27.10 34.65 26.67
CA ASP A 129 26.66 35.01 25.33
C ASP A 129 26.14 33.74 24.63
N VAL A 130 24.87 33.73 24.26
CA VAL A 130 24.19 32.55 23.69
C VAL A 130 24.07 32.69 22.19
N ALA A 131 24.41 31.63 21.44
CA ALA A 131 24.12 31.51 20.02
C ALA A 131 23.44 30.20 19.66
N ALA A 132 22.54 30.25 18.68
CA ALA A 132 21.77 29.11 18.23
C ALA A 132 21.47 29.15 16.72
N SER A 133 21.13 28.00 16.16
CA SER A 133 20.71 27.82 14.78
C SER A 133 19.24 28.20 14.56
N THR A 134 18.98 28.80 13.40
CA THR A 134 17.63 29.15 12.89
C THR A 134 17.08 28.08 11.96
N ASP A 135 17.93 27.18 11.46
CA ASP A 135 17.57 26.10 10.54
C ASP A 135 18.04 24.72 11.04
N LEU A 136 18.06 23.73 10.15
CA LEU A 136 18.45 22.35 10.50
C LEU A 136 19.97 22.27 10.70
N THR A 137 20.46 21.96 11.90
CA THR A 137 21.87 21.62 12.06
C THR A 137 22.16 20.17 11.69
N GLY A 138 23.25 19.92 10.97
CA GLY A 138 23.68 18.57 10.60
C GLY A 138 23.07 18.05 9.29
N ARG A 139 22.71 16.75 9.24
CA ARG A 139 22.26 16.12 7.99
C ARG A 139 20.92 16.69 7.56
N GLY A 140 20.92 17.58 6.58
CA GLY A 140 19.71 18.26 6.11
C GLY A 140 19.74 19.79 6.25
N GLY A 141 20.77 20.33 6.92
CA GLY A 141 21.14 21.74 6.84
C GLY A 141 22.64 21.93 7.08
N ASP A 142 23.05 22.91 7.87
CA ASP A 142 24.47 23.26 8.06
C ASP A 142 24.92 23.23 9.53
N TRP A 143 26.00 23.94 9.88
CA TRP A 143 26.53 24.01 11.25
C TRP A 143 26.72 25.46 11.70
N ASP A 144 26.09 26.38 10.99
CA ASP A 144 26.14 27.79 11.31
C ASP A 144 25.16 28.06 12.47
N LEU A 145 25.46 29.12 13.24
CA LEU A 145 24.59 29.62 14.30
C LEU A 145 24.30 31.06 13.93
N GLU A 146 23.16 31.29 13.30
CA GLU A 146 22.86 32.57 12.63
C GLU A 146 22.49 33.67 13.61
N VAL A 147 22.17 33.28 14.84
CA VAL A 147 21.57 34.15 15.84
C VAL A 147 22.37 34.08 17.13
N ALA A 148 22.69 35.24 17.69
CA ALA A 148 23.42 35.39 18.94
C ALA A 148 22.90 36.57 19.77
N THR A 149 22.98 36.44 21.10
CA THR A 149 22.64 37.49 22.07
C THR A 149 23.79 38.45 22.37
N GLY A 150 25.03 38.04 22.04
CA GLY A 150 26.25 38.81 22.24
C GLY A 150 27.38 38.40 21.30
N ALA A 151 28.63 38.66 21.68
CA ALA A 151 29.79 38.47 20.81
C ALA A 151 30.43 37.09 21.02
N ILE A 152 30.09 36.14 20.16
CA ILE A 152 30.59 34.76 20.25
C ILE A 152 32.07 34.68 19.87
N ALA A 153 32.93 34.37 20.84
CA ALA A 153 34.36 34.20 20.64
C ALA A 153 34.76 32.73 20.38
N ALA A 154 33.94 31.78 20.84
CA ALA A 154 34.18 30.37 20.77
C ALA A 154 33.84 29.79 19.40
N SER A 155 34.74 28.93 18.91
CA SER A 155 34.51 28.16 17.68
C SER A 155 33.82 26.82 17.99
N SER A 156 33.08 26.29 17.02
CA SER A 156 32.45 24.96 17.13
C SER A 156 33.43 23.88 17.59
N ALA A 157 33.07 23.11 18.62
CA ALA A 157 33.84 22.00 19.13
C ALA A 157 33.86 20.80 18.16
N LEU A 158 32.95 20.77 17.19
CA LEU A 158 32.97 19.80 16.10
C LEU A 158 34.14 20.11 15.15
N SER A 159 34.91 19.09 14.77
CA SER A 159 36.00 19.27 13.81
C SER A 159 35.47 19.56 12.41
N THR A 160 36.28 20.18 11.54
CA THR A 160 35.92 20.41 10.12
C THR A 160 35.57 19.09 9.39
N ALA A 161 36.22 17.98 9.76
CA ALA A 161 35.89 16.66 9.22
C ALA A 161 34.51 16.17 9.70
N GLY A 162 34.16 16.43 10.96
CA GLY A 162 32.82 16.17 11.50
C GLY A 162 31.75 17.03 10.82
N GLN A 163 32.00 18.34 10.70
CA GLN A 163 31.08 19.25 10.02
C GLN A 163 30.81 18.80 8.57
N ALA A 164 31.84 18.34 7.85
CA ALA A 164 31.70 17.77 6.51
C ALA A 164 30.98 16.40 6.49
N ALA A 165 31.22 15.54 7.49
CA ALA A 165 30.58 14.22 7.57
C ALA A 165 29.08 14.28 7.83
N PHE A 166 28.61 15.42 8.34
CA PHE A 166 27.23 15.63 8.75
C PHE A 166 26.60 16.89 8.11
N THR A 167 27.13 17.46 7.03
CA THR A 167 26.46 18.58 6.33
C THR A 167 25.48 18.08 5.27
N GLY A 168 24.37 18.80 5.10
CA GLY A 168 23.37 18.48 4.09
C GLY A 168 22.47 19.65 3.70
N THR A 169 23.02 20.79 3.31
CA THR A 169 22.21 21.78 2.58
C THR A 169 21.77 21.13 1.26
N LEU A 170 20.47 20.82 1.15
CA LEU A 170 19.84 20.57 -0.14
C LEU A 170 19.95 21.87 -0.93
N ASN A 171 21.04 22.05 -1.69
CA ASN A 171 21.14 23.14 -2.65
C ASN A 171 19.86 23.10 -3.49
N THR A 172 18.97 24.07 -3.31
CA THR A 172 17.73 24.12 -4.06
C THR A 172 17.96 24.98 -5.29
N ILE A 173 17.83 24.37 -6.48
CA ILE A 173 17.90 25.11 -7.74
C ILE A 173 16.49 25.20 -8.30
N THR A 174 16.03 26.42 -8.61
CA THR A 174 14.70 26.63 -9.20
C THR A 174 14.80 26.77 -10.71
N VAL A 175 14.11 25.91 -11.44
CA VAL A 175 13.86 26.02 -12.88
C VAL A 175 12.74 27.03 -13.10
N THR A 176 12.97 28.00 -13.99
CA THR A 176 12.06 29.13 -14.22
C THR A 176 11.55 29.20 -15.66
N SER A 177 12.03 28.33 -16.54
CA SER A 177 11.72 28.37 -17.97
C SER A 177 11.54 26.98 -18.57
N THR A 178 10.70 26.88 -19.60
CA THR A 178 10.48 25.66 -20.41
C THR A 178 11.47 25.48 -21.55
N VAL A 179 12.38 26.44 -21.77
CA VAL A 179 13.42 26.32 -22.80
C VAL A 179 14.32 25.11 -22.53
N ASN A 180 14.75 24.42 -23.58
CA ASN A 180 15.54 23.19 -23.46
C ASN A 180 16.94 23.42 -22.84
N SER A 181 17.56 24.58 -23.09
CA SER A 181 18.91 24.92 -22.63
C SER A 181 19.05 26.42 -22.34
N GLY A 182 20.11 26.81 -21.64
CA GLY A 182 20.36 28.20 -21.25
C GLY A 182 19.85 28.57 -19.86
N ALA A 183 19.85 29.86 -19.54
CA ALA A 183 19.49 30.35 -18.21
C ALA A 183 18.05 29.94 -17.83
N GLY A 184 17.86 29.49 -16.59
CA GLY A 184 16.57 29.10 -16.04
C GLY A 184 16.02 27.75 -16.51
N SER A 185 16.71 27.02 -17.40
CA SER A 185 16.27 25.70 -17.88
C SER A 185 16.60 24.56 -16.91
N LEU A 186 15.87 23.46 -17.04
CA LEU A 186 16.16 22.22 -16.30
C LEU A 186 17.56 21.67 -16.61
N ARG A 187 17.98 21.71 -17.87
CA ARG A 187 19.32 21.26 -18.27
C ARG A 187 20.43 22.07 -17.59
N ARG A 188 20.26 23.39 -17.47
CA ARG A 188 21.20 24.25 -16.75
C ARG A 188 21.18 23.95 -15.26
N ALA A 189 20.00 23.76 -14.66
CA ALA A 189 19.89 23.38 -13.25
C ALA A 189 20.64 22.07 -12.94
N ILE A 190 20.45 21.02 -13.76
CA ILE A 190 21.17 19.74 -13.61
C ILE A 190 22.69 19.91 -13.75
N SER A 191 23.14 20.77 -14.67
CA SER A 191 24.59 21.04 -14.84
C SER A 191 25.21 21.73 -13.62
N GLN A 192 24.46 22.58 -12.93
CA GLN A 192 24.90 23.32 -11.75
C GLN A 192 24.71 22.52 -10.44
N ALA A 193 23.83 21.52 -10.46
CA ALA A 193 23.55 20.68 -9.31
C ALA A 193 24.78 19.88 -8.85
N THR A 194 25.03 19.90 -7.55
CA THR A 194 25.93 19.00 -6.83
C THR A 194 25.15 17.83 -6.21
N SER A 195 25.85 16.79 -5.75
CA SER A 195 25.19 15.72 -4.97
C SER A 195 24.48 16.33 -3.74
N GLY A 196 23.27 15.87 -3.44
CA GLY A 196 22.36 16.45 -2.45
C GLY A 196 21.41 17.54 -2.98
N THR A 197 21.59 18.07 -4.20
CA THR A 197 20.72 19.15 -4.74
C THR A 197 19.27 18.69 -4.93
N VAL A 198 18.30 19.54 -4.57
CA VAL A 198 16.89 19.43 -4.99
C VAL A 198 16.59 20.45 -6.07
N ILE A 199 16.23 19.99 -7.25
CA ILE A 199 15.78 20.85 -8.35
C ILE A 199 14.27 20.98 -8.25
N ARG A 200 13.79 22.22 -8.06
CA ARG A 200 12.36 22.58 -8.04
C ARG A 200 11.98 23.39 -9.26
N PHE A 201 10.69 23.56 -9.47
CA PHE A 201 10.15 24.34 -10.58
C PHE A 201 9.35 25.51 -10.04
N ALA A 202 9.53 26.68 -10.66
CA ALA A 202 8.77 27.87 -10.32
C ALA A 202 7.27 27.66 -10.58
N PRO A 203 6.37 28.20 -9.75
CA PRO A 203 4.92 28.04 -9.92
C PRO A 203 4.37 28.47 -11.29
N GLY A 204 5.04 29.42 -11.94
CA GLY A 204 4.69 29.85 -13.30
C GLY A 204 4.77 28.74 -14.36
N LEU A 205 5.46 27.63 -14.08
CA LEU A 205 5.58 26.47 -14.97
C LEU A 205 4.44 25.45 -14.82
N ALA A 206 3.48 25.67 -13.91
CA ALA A 206 2.35 24.77 -13.75
C ALA A 206 1.58 24.57 -15.06
N ASN A 207 1.19 23.32 -15.35
CA ASN A 207 0.52 22.88 -16.58
C ASN A 207 1.30 23.13 -17.88
N GLN A 208 2.59 23.46 -17.81
CA GLN A 208 3.42 23.61 -19.00
C GLN A 208 4.14 22.31 -19.38
N THR A 209 4.78 22.32 -20.56
CA THR A 209 5.61 21.23 -21.06
C THR A 209 7.02 21.73 -21.35
N ILE A 210 8.03 21.05 -20.80
CA ILE A 210 9.43 21.17 -21.19
C ILE A 210 9.69 20.13 -22.28
N THR A 211 9.89 20.56 -23.51
CA THR A 211 10.14 19.67 -24.65
C THR A 211 11.65 19.55 -24.90
N LEU A 212 12.16 18.32 -24.86
CA LEU A 212 13.58 18.02 -25.01
C LEU A 212 13.95 17.75 -26.48
N ASP A 213 15.10 18.27 -26.91
CA ASP A 213 15.75 17.91 -28.19
C ASP A 213 16.79 16.79 -28.03
N SER A 214 17.19 16.51 -26.79
CA SER A 214 18.21 15.56 -26.38
C SER A 214 18.00 15.16 -24.93
N GLN A 215 18.48 13.98 -24.54
CA GLN A 215 18.34 13.49 -23.18
C GLN A 215 19.05 14.37 -22.13
N LEU A 216 18.56 14.32 -20.89
CA LEU A 216 19.17 14.99 -19.74
C LEU A 216 20.16 14.03 -19.05
N GLU A 217 21.40 14.45 -18.92
CA GLU A 217 22.50 13.64 -18.36
C GLU A 217 22.66 13.87 -16.85
N ILE A 218 22.57 12.81 -16.06
CA ILE A 218 22.99 12.79 -14.65
C ILE A 218 24.37 12.13 -14.59
N SER A 219 25.38 12.88 -14.15
CA SER A 219 26.76 12.38 -14.06
C SER A 219 26.95 11.38 -12.89
N PRO A 220 27.96 10.49 -12.95
CA PRO A 220 28.25 9.55 -11.86
C PRO A 220 28.42 10.23 -10.49
N GLY A 221 27.85 9.65 -9.43
CA GLY A 221 27.90 10.15 -8.06
C GLY A 221 27.02 11.39 -7.78
N LYS A 222 26.33 11.92 -8.80
CA LYS A 222 25.45 13.09 -8.66
C LYS A 222 24.09 12.67 -8.14
N ASN A 223 23.98 12.48 -6.83
CA ASN A 223 22.74 12.09 -6.17
C ASN A 223 21.83 13.30 -6.04
N ILE A 224 20.81 13.42 -6.89
CA ILE A 224 19.93 14.59 -6.92
C ILE A 224 18.46 14.20 -6.90
N THR A 225 17.64 15.14 -6.45
CA THR A 225 16.18 15.05 -6.52
C THR A 225 15.65 16.07 -7.51
N ILE A 226 14.75 15.66 -8.40
CA ILE A 226 13.96 16.56 -9.25
C ILE A 226 12.51 16.48 -8.79
N ASP A 227 11.96 17.60 -8.30
CA ASP A 227 10.65 17.66 -7.65
C ASP A 227 9.74 18.71 -8.29
N GLY A 228 8.67 18.23 -8.93
CA GLY A 228 7.64 19.05 -9.56
C GLY A 228 6.60 19.68 -8.62
N ALA A 229 6.69 19.49 -7.31
CA ALA A 229 5.68 19.99 -6.36
C ALA A 229 5.40 21.49 -6.47
N GLY A 230 6.41 22.29 -6.85
CA GLY A 230 6.26 23.73 -7.06
C GLY A 230 5.49 24.12 -8.31
N ALA A 231 5.31 23.20 -9.28
CA ALA A 231 4.67 23.44 -10.57
C ALA A 231 3.70 22.29 -10.94
N ASN A 232 2.49 22.35 -10.39
CA ASN A 232 1.46 21.32 -10.59
C ASN A 232 1.24 20.96 -12.07
N ASN A 233 1.12 19.66 -12.36
CA ASN A 233 0.91 19.11 -13.71
C ASN A 233 2.00 19.47 -14.75
N LEU A 234 3.21 19.81 -14.31
CA LEU A 234 4.34 20.03 -15.21
C LEU A 234 4.72 18.72 -15.94
N THR A 235 4.89 18.83 -17.25
CA THR A 235 5.32 17.74 -18.13
C THR A 235 6.76 17.96 -18.61
N ILE A 236 7.57 16.89 -18.59
CA ILE A 236 8.84 16.82 -19.30
C ILE A 236 8.65 15.80 -20.43
N SER A 237 8.81 16.26 -21.67
CA SER A 237 8.56 15.46 -22.86
C SER A 237 9.84 15.16 -23.63
N GLY A 238 10.05 13.88 -23.96
CA GLY A 238 11.09 13.45 -24.91
C GLY A 238 10.71 13.66 -26.38
N ASN A 239 9.54 14.25 -26.65
CA ASN A 239 9.04 14.61 -27.98
C ASN A 239 9.02 13.45 -29.01
N GLN A 240 8.88 12.22 -28.53
CA GLN A 240 8.97 10.99 -29.33
C GLN A 240 10.29 10.83 -30.11
N SER A 241 11.32 11.60 -29.75
CA SER A 241 12.60 11.61 -30.46
C SER A 241 13.79 11.32 -29.55
N THR A 242 13.66 11.54 -28.24
CA THR A 242 14.76 11.37 -27.31
C THR A 242 14.32 10.78 -25.98
N ARG A 243 15.27 10.11 -25.32
CA ARG A 243 15.13 9.67 -23.94
C ARG A 243 15.02 10.89 -23.04
N ILE A 244 14.30 10.79 -21.92
CA ILE A 244 14.21 11.93 -20.99
C ILE A 244 15.46 12.05 -20.11
N PHE A 245 15.81 11.01 -19.35
CA PHE A 245 16.95 11.00 -18.41
C PHE A 245 17.90 9.82 -18.68
N SER A 246 19.20 10.11 -18.71
CA SER A 246 20.28 9.12 -18.62
C SER A 246 20.99 9.28 -17.28
N VAL A 247 20.93 8.25 -16.44
CA VAL A 247 21.50 8.22 -15.09
C VAL A 247 22.77 7.40 -15.10
N ASN A 248 23.90 8.10 -15.27
CA ASN A 248 25.21 7.48 -15.35
C ASN A 248 25.77 7.18 -13.96
N SER A 249 26.52 6.10 -13.84
CA SER A 249 27.05 5.58 -12.56
C SER A 249 28.27 4.70 -12.84
N ASN A 250 29.16 4.55 -11.86
CA ASN A 250 30.28 3.61 -11.95
C ASN A 250 30.62 3.00 -10.57
N GLN A 251 31.62 2.11 -10.53
CA GLN A 251 31.95 1.35 -9.32
C GLN A 251 32.37 2.24 -8.14
N ASP A 252 33.07 3.33 -8.42
CA ASP A 252 33.59 4.26 -7.39
C ASP A 252 32.54 5.31 -7.00
N PHE A 253 31.65 5.66 -7.94
CA PHE A 253 30.64 6.71 -7.80
C PHE A 253 29.25 6.18 -8.16
N PRO A 254 28.62 5.40 -7.27
CA PRO A 254 27.23 4.98 -7.44
C PRO A 254 26.31 6.21 -7.44
N THR A 255 25.27 6.19 -8.27
CA THR A 255 24.32 7.31 -8.40
C THR A 255 22.95 6.91 -7.88
N THR A 256 22.33 7.75 -7.06
CA THR A 256 20.92 7.66 -6.69
C THR A 256 20.16 8.84 -7.27
N PHE A 257 19.23 8.56 -8.18
CA PHE A 257 18.41 9.58 -8.82
C PHE A 257 16.97 9.52 -8.32
N THR A 258 16.45 10.65 -7.82
CA THR A 258 15.06 10.74 -7.34
C THR A 258 14.25 11.68 -8.23
N VAL A 259 13.05 11.24 -8.64
CA VAL A 259 12.09 12.06 -9.40
C VAL A 259 10.72 12.02 -8.76
N LYS A 260 10.10 13.20 -8.57
CA LYS A 260 8.80 13.34 -7.90
C LYS A 260 7.87 14.34 -8.55
N ASN A 261 6.57 14.13 -8.39
CA ASN A 261 5.50 15.11 -8.70
C ASN A 261 5.50 15.64 -10.15
N LEU A 262 5.79 14.78 -11.13
CA LEU A 262 5.98 15.16 -12.54
C LEU A 262 5.29 14.21 -13.50
N SER A 263 5.09 14.66 -14.73
CA SER A 263 4.74 13.80 -15.87
C SER A 263 5.94 13.64 -16.81
N LEU A 264 6.40 12.42 -17.02
CA LEU A 264 7.46 12.03 -17.96
C LEU A 264 6.81 11.35 -19.17
N VAL A 265 6.78 12.05 -20.30
CA VAL A 265 5.87 11.73 -21.39
C VAL A 265 6.59 11.66 -22.73
N ASP A 266 6.17 10.74 -23.60
CA ASP A 266 6.65 10.65 -24.98
C ASP A 266 8.19 10.55 -25.09
N GLY A 267 8.85 9.90 -24.12
CA GLY A 267 10.26 9.54 -24.21
C GLY A 267 10.48 8.46 -25.28
N PHE A 268 11.55 8.57 -26.07
CA PHE A 268 11.88 7.62 -27.13
C PHE A 268 13.36 7.26 -27.17
N THR A 269 13.68 5.97 -27.32
CA THR A 269 15.03 5.50 -27.63
C THR A 269 14.98 4.21 -28.44
N ASP A 270 15.96 4.01 -29.31
CA ASP A 270 16.23 2.74 -29.96
C ASP A 270 16.97 1.72 -29.06
N GLU A 271 17.36 2.14 -27.86
CA GLU A 271 17.96 1.31 -26.82
C GLU A 271 16.93 0.98 -25.71
N ARG A 272 17.33 1.11 -24.44
CA ARG A 272 16.59 0.67 -23.25
C ARG A 272 16.20 1.81 -22.31
N GLY A 273 14.93 1.97 -21.92
CA GLY A 273 14.50 3.00 -20.97
C GLY A 273 14.09 4.31 -21.64
N GLY A 274 12.88 4.41 -22.18
CA GLY A 274 12.43 5.58 -22.96
C GLY A 274 12.31 6.86 -22.13
N ALA A 275 11.93 6.75 -20.85
CA ALA A 275 11.97 7.88 -19.92
C ALA A 275 13.30 7.91 -19.15
N ILE A 276 13.66 6.82 -18.46
CA ILE A 276 14.83 6.76 -17.58
C ILE A 276 15.66 5.53 -17.90
N ARG A 277 16.97 5.73 -18.11
CA ARG A 277 17.98 4.66 -18.15
C ARG A 277 18.94 4.84 -17.00
N GLY A 278 19.08 3.82 -16.17
CA GLY A 278 20.21 3.68 -15.25
C GLY A 278 21.39 2.96 -15.90
N GLU A 279 22.59 3.20 -15.39
CA GLU A 279 23.77 2.36 -15.59
C GLU A 279 24.03 1.45 -14.38
N HIS A 280 25.10 0.66 -14.41
CA HIS A 280 25.49 -0.21 -13.30
C HIS A 280 25.60 0.60 -11.99
N ARG A 281 24.89 0.15 -10.94
CA ARG A 281 24.77 0.82 -9.63
C ARG A 281 24.00 2.15 -9.62
N ALA A 282 23.30 2.48 -10.70
CA ALA A 282 22.35 3.59 -10.70
C ALA A 282 21.04 3.17 -10.04
N SER A 283 20.77 3.64 -8.83
CA SER A 283 19.50 3.43 -8.14
C SER A 283 18.52 4.56 -8.47
N VAL A 284 17.23 4.22 -8.60
CA VAL A 284 16.19 5.18 -8.98
C VAL A 284 15.04 5.13 -7.98
N VAL A 285 14.59 6.32 -7.57
CA VAL A 285 13.42 6.49 -6.69
C VAL A 285 12.38 7.35 -7.40
N VAL A 286 11.16 6.83 -7.47
CA VAL A 286 10.02 7.44 -8.16
C VAL A 286 8.86 7.58 -7.18
N ASP A 287 8.33 8.79 -7.05
CA ASP A 287 7.22 9.09 -6.13
C ASP A 287 6.24 10.10 -6.76
N ASN A 288 4.98 9.71 -6.92
CA ASN A 288 3.95 10.53 -7.55
C ASN A 288 4.33 11.02 -8.96
N VAL A 289 4.76 10.09 -9.83
CA VAL A 289 5.15 10.39 -11.21
C VAL A 289 4.26 9.67 -12.21
N THR A 290 3.89 10.37 -13.29
CA THR A 290 3.19 9.78 -14.43
C THR A 290 4.16 9.49 -15.57
N PHE A 291 4.31 8.23 -15.96
CA PHE A 291 5.01 7.78 -17.17
C PHE A 291 4.00 7.45 -18.26
N LEU A 292 3.96 8.25 -19.31
CA LEU A 292 2.93 8.14 -20.35
C LEU A 292 3.55 8.06 -21.75
N ARG A 293 3.21 7.02 -22.50
CA ARG A 293 3.63 6.83 -23.91
C ARG A 293 5.15 6.86 -24.12
N ASN A 294 5.92 6.39 -23.14
CA ASN A 294 7.36 6.23 -23.33
C ASN A 294 7.62 4.93 -24.10
N VAL A 295 8.55 5.00 -25.05
CA VAL A 295 8.89 3.92 -25.96
C VAL A 295 10.40 3.67 -25.91
N ALA A 296 10.78 2.41 -25.76
CA ALA A 296 12.14 1.96 -25.94
C ALA A 296 12.12 0.77 -26.92
N ASN A 297 13.04 0.67 -27.87
CA ASN A 297 13.03 -0.48 -28.77
C ASN A 297 13.49 -1.76 -28.06
N SER A 298 14.28 -1.65 -26.99
CA SER A 298 14.73 -2.72 -26.11
C SER A 298 14.44 -2.36 -24.63
N GLY A 299 14.52 -3.30 -23.68
CA GLY A 299 14.44 -2.99 -22.25
C GLY A 299 13.09 -2.40 -21.79
N GLY A 300 13.07 -1.67 -20.67
CA GLY A 300 11.82 -1.08 -20.15
C GLY A 300 11.37 0.12 -20.96
N GLY A 301 10.12 0.16 -21.41
CA GLY A 301 9.60 1.27 -22.23
C GLY A 301 9.64 2.61 -21.51
N ALA A 302 9.44 2.61 -20.19
CA ALA A 302 9.64 3.78 -19.34
C ALA A 302 11.00 3.75 -18.62
N ILE A 303 11.27 2.72 -17.81
CA ILE A 303 12.45 2.67 -16.94
C ILE A 303 13.27 1.40 -17.22
N TYR A 304 14.57 1.57 -17.45
CA TYR A 304 15.54 0.47 -17.44
C TYR A 304 16.53 0.64 -16.28
N SER A 305 16.61 -0.35 -15.39
CA SER A 305 17.42 -0.30 -14.15
C SER A 305 18.38 -1.49 -14.06
N PRO A 306 19.63 -1.38 -14.54
CA PRO A 306 20.57 -2.50 -14.68
C PRO A 306 21.63 -2.58 -13.57
N TRP A 307 21.82 -3.80 -13.09
CA TRP A 307 22.81 -4.37 -12.17
C TRP A 307 23.13 -3.61 -10.86
N GLU A 308 23.26 -4.36 -9.76
CA GLU A 308 23.65 -3.87 -8.41
C GLU A 308 22.99 -2.53 -7.99
N ASN A 309 21.68 -2.40 -8.17
CA ASN A 309 20.91 -1.19 -7.92
C ASN A 309 19.60 -1.52 -7.21
N ASN A 310 18.96 -0.49 -6.68
CA ASN A 310 17.60 -0.57 -6.16
C ASN A 310 16.66 0.31 -6.99
N LEU A 311 15.41 -0.13 -7.12
CA LEU A 311 14.35 0.65 -7.74
C LEU A 311 13.15 0.71 -6.80
N GLU A 312 12.74 1.93 -6.45
CA GLU A 312 11.54 2.19 -5.68
C GLU A 312 10.55 3.02 -6.48
N VAL A 313 9.31 2.55 -6.54
CA VAL A 313 8.20 3.18 -7.25
C VAL A 313 7.00 3.28 -6.31
N THR A 314 6.58 4.51 -6.02
CA THR A 314 5.49 4.80 -5.10
C THR A 314 4.50 5.79 -5.72
N ASN A 315 3.20 5.63 -5.45
CA ASN A 315 2.15 6.57 -5.86
C ASN A 315 2.14 6.93 -7.35
N SER A 316 2.64 6.05 -8.22
CA SER A 316 3.00 6.41 -9.60
C SER A 316 2.12 5.71 -10.63
N SER A 317 2.08 6.27 -11.85
CA SER A 317 1.21 5.80 -12.93
C SER A 317 1.99 5.55 -14.22
N PHE A 318 2.01 4.31 -14.70
CA PHE A 318 2.64 3.89 -15.95
C PHE A 318 1.56 3.52 -16.96
N ARG A 319 1.41 4.35 -17.99
CA ARG A 319 0.32 4.22 -18.97
C ARG A 319 0.83 4.19 -20.40
N ASN A 320 0.40 3.16 -21.14
CA ASN A 320 0.66 3.03 -22.57
C ASN A 320 2.15 3.12 -22.93
N ASN A 321 3.05 2.66 -22.06
CA ASN A 321 4.47 2.56 -22.37
C ASN A 321 4.75 1.27 -23.15
N LYS A 322 5.78 1.27 -23.99
CA LYS A 322 6.02 0.19 -24.95
C LYS A 322 7.48 -0.20 -25.08
N ALA A 323 7.76 -1.50 -25.11
CA ALA A 323 9.08 -2.02 -25.48
C ALA A 323 9.05 -3.35 -26.23
N THR A 324 8.67 -3.29 -27.51
CA THR A 324 8.41 -4.49 -28.32
C THR A 324 9.21 -4.56 -29.61
N ALA A 325 9.95 -3.51 -30.00
CA ALA A 325 10.45 -3.38 -31.37
C ALA A 325 11.63 -4.33 -31.69
N ASN A 326 12.56 -4.53 -30.75
CA ASN A 326 13.77 -5.34 -30.98
C ASN A 326 13.69 -6.75 -30.41
N ASN A 327 12.51 -7.21 -29.96
CA ASN A 327 12.33 -8.52 -29.33
C ASN A 327 13.37 -8.80 -28.22
N ASP A 328 13.56 -7.86 -27.28
CA ASP A 328 14.47 -8.04 -26.14
C ASP A 328 13.80 -8.85 -25.02
N GLU A 329 14.52 -9.80 -24.42
CA GLU A 329 14.01 -10.62 -23.30
C GLU A 329 13.61 -9.76 -22.10
N ARG A 330 14.25 -8.59 -21.96
CA ARG A 330 14.00 -7.55 -20.94
C ARG A 330 13.01 -6.50 -21.41
N GLY A 331 12.30 -6.74 -22.52
CA GLY A 331 11.37 -5.80 -23.15
C GLY A 331 10.08 -5.59 -22.34
N ALA A 332 10.16 -5.03 -21.13
CA ALA A 332 8.96 -4.71 -20.37
C ALA A 332 8.30 -3.44 -20.90
N GLY A 333 6.97 -3.41 -21.04
CA GLY A 333 6.31 -2.20 -21.53
C GLY A 333 6.57 -0.97 -20.65
N ALA A 334 6.65 -1.13 -19.32
CA ALA A 334 6.96 -0.05 -18.41
C ALA A 334 8.37 -0.17 -17.80
N ILE A 335 8.64 -1.18 -16.97
CA ILE A 335 9.85 -1.25 -16.15
C ILE A 335 10.57 -2.56 -16.38
N ALA A 336 11.85 -2.47 -16.75
CA ALA A 336 12.75 -3.60 -16.75
C ALA A 336 13.84 -3.39 -15.68
N PHE A 337 13.81 -4.26 -14.68
CA PHE A 337 14.73 -4.27 -13.55
C PHE A 337 15.61 -5.52 -13.62
N VAL A 338 16.92 -5.35 -13.60
CA VAL A 338 17.88 -6.44 -13.78
C VAL A 338 18.94 -6.32 -12.71
N SER A 339 18.72 -6.87 -11.51
CA SER A 339 19.66 -6.68 -10.40
C SER A 339 19.37 -7.63 -9.23
N PRO A 340 20.39 -8.07 -8.46
CA PRO A 340 20.19 -8.74 -7.17
C PRO A 340 19.63 -7.83 -6.05
N GLY A 341 19.50 -6.53 -6.31
CA GLY A 341 18.97 -5.56 -5.36
C GLY A 341 17.46 -5.66 -5.13
N THR A 342 16.91 -4.63 -4.50
CA THR A 342 15.49 -4.54 -4.17
C THR A 342 14.71 -3.82 -5.27
N PHE A 343 13.55 -4.37 -5.60
CA PHE A 343 12.60 -3.75 -6.50
C PHE A 343 11.25 -3.64 -5.81
N THR A 344 10.82 -2.42 -5.56
CA THR A 344 9.63 -2.13 -4.77
C THR A 344 8.64 -1.29 -5.55
N ILE A 345 7.39 -1.74 -5.58
CA ILE A 345 6.25 -1.04 -6.18
C ILE A 345 5.16 -0.92 -5.12
N ARG A 346 4.76 0.32 -4.78
CA ARG A 346 3.66 0.58 -3.84
C ARG A 346 2.66 1.57 -4.42
N ASP A 347 1.38 1.33 -4.17
CA ASP A 347 0.28 2.27 -4.43
C ASP A 347 0.31 2.85 -5.87
N SER A 348 0.70 2.01 -6.82
CA SER A 348 1.00 2.42 -8.20
C SER A 348 0.11 1.70 -9.20
N SER A 349 -0.02 2.29 -10.40
CA SER A 349 -0.88 1.76 -11.47
C SER A 349 -0.10 1.55 -12.77
N PHE A 350 -0.34 0.41 -13.41
CA PHE A 350 0.24 0.00 -14.68
C PHE A 350 -0.90 -0.35 -15.63
N ILE A 351 -1.18 0.52 -16.60
CA ILE A 351 -2.37 0.43 -17.45
C ILE A 351 -1.99 0.47 -18.92
N GLY A 352 -2.37 -0.56 -19.68
CA GLY A 352 -2.23 -0.57 -21.13
C GLY A 352 -0.79 -0.61 -21.64
N ASN A 353 0.17 -1.07 -20.83
CA ASN A 353 1.55 -1.19 -21.27
C ASN A 353 1.75 -2.43 -22.15
N GLU A 354 2.68 -2.35 -23.11
CA GLU A 354 2.97 -3.42 -24.07
C GLU A 354 4.44 -3.82 -24.05
N GLY A 355 4.73 -5.09 -23.80
CA GLY A 355 6.08 -5.65 -23.72
C GLY A 355 6.27 -6.95 -24.49
N ILE A 356 7.50 -7.47 -24.48
CA ILE A 356 7.84 -8.84 -24.85
C ILE A 356 7.60 -9.73 -23.62
N ASN A 357 8.44 -9.71 -22.60
CA ASN A 357 8.19 -10.46 -21.36
C ASN A 357 7.84 -9.47 -20.24
N GLY A 358 6.66 -9.62 -19.64
CA GLY A 358 6.11 -8.65 -18.70
C GLY A 358 5.54 -7.43 -19.42
N GLY A 359 4.24 -7.43 -19.72
CA GLY A 359 3.62 -6.32 -20.44
C GLY A 359 3.79 -4.98 -19.71
N ALA A 360 3.88 -5.01 -18.38
CA ALA A 360 4.26 -3.86 -17.57
C ALA A 360 5.67 -4.00 -16.98
N VAL A 361 5.94 -5.09 -16.26
CA VAL A 361 7.12 -5.23 -15.41
C VAL A 361 7.88 -6.51 -15.71
N ASN A 362 9.19 -6.39 -15.87
CA ASN A 362 10.15 -7.49 -15.99
C ASN A 362 11.19 -7.35 -14.88
N SER A 363 11.38 -8.40 -14.08
CA SER A 363 12.34 -8.43 -12.97
C SER A 363 13.27 -9.64 -13.08
N LEU A 364 14.56 -9.40 -13.24
CA LEU A 364 15.59 -10.45 -13.32
C LEU A 364 16.49 -10.40 -12.09
N ASN A 365 16.56 -11.52 -11.36
CA ASN A 365 17.28 -11.70 -10.09
C ASN A 365 16.85 -10.76 -8.94
N GLY A 366 15.71 -10.08 -9.06
CA GLY A 366 15.31 -9.02 -8.13
C GLY A 366 14.49 -9.48 -6.95
N LYS A 367 14.78 -8.95 -5.76
CA LYS A 367 13.93 -9.12 -4.57
C LYS A 367 12.70 -8.21 -4.71
N LEU A 368 11.61 -8.79 -5.20
CA LEU A 368 10.43 -8.04 -5.65
C LEU A 368 9.39 -7.91 -4.53
N THR A 369 8.96 -6.67 -4.29
CA THR A 369 7.79 -6.35 -3.45
C THR A 369 6.79 -5.50 -4.22
N ILE A 370 5.53 -5.94 -4.27
CA ILE A 370 4.40 -5.20 -4.84
C ILE A 370 3.30 -5.09 -3.79
N SER A 371 2.84 -3.87 -3.49
CA SER A 371 1.73 -3.63 -2.57
C SER A 371 0.78 -2.53 -3.03
N GLY A 372 -0.51 -2.64 -2.70
CA GLY A 372 -1.51 -1.57 -2.95
C GLY A 372 -1.70 -1.19 -4.41
N SER A 373 -1.25 -2.02 -5.35
CA SER A 373 -1.03 -1.64 -6.75
C SER A 373 -2.03 -2.30 -7.71
N ARG A 374 -2.08 -1.80 -8.95
CA ARG A 374 -2.99 -2.32 -9.98
C ARG A 374 -2.34 -2.44 -11.36
N PHE A 375 -2.52 -3.60 -11.99
CA PHE A 375 -2.04 -3.96 -13.32
C PHE A 375 -3.23 -4.28 -14.20
N ILE A 376 -3.58 -3.36 -15.10
CA ILE A 376 -4.82 -3.40 -15.86
C ILE A 376 -4.54 -3.39 -17.36
N ASN A 377 -5.07 -4.37 -18.09
CA ASN A 377 -5.01 -4.44 -19.55
C ASN A 377 -3.59 -4.32 -20.13
N ASN A 378 -2.58 -4.83 -19.43
CA ASN A 378 -1.22 -4.91 -19.96
C ASN A 378 -1.09 -6.16 -20.84
N ASN A 379 -0.30 -6.06 -21.90
CA ASN A 379 -0.22 -7.11 -22.90
C ASN A 379 1.25 -7.44 -23.22
N THR A 380 1.50 -8.72 -23.46
CA THR A 380 2.74 -9.17 -24.09
C THR A 380 2.52 -9.57 -25.54
N LEU A 381 3.53 -9.34 -26.36
CA LEU A 381 3.57 -9.79 -27.76
C LEU A 381 4.55 -10.95 -27.90
N ALA A 382 4.26 -11.85 -28.84
CA ALA A 382 5.19 -12.90 -29.23
C ALA A 382 6.35 -12.27 -30.02
N GLY A 383 7.58 -12.46 -29.55
CA GLY A 383 8.76 -12.12 -30.35
C GLY A 383 8.90 -13.10 -31.52
N ARG A 384 9.17 -12.61 -32.72
CA ARG A 384 9.60 -13.45 -33.86
C ARG A 384 11.14 -13.43 -33.92
N PHE A 385 11.79 -14.53 -34.29
CA PHE A 385 13.15 -14.41 -34.85
C PHE A 385 13.10 -13.59 -36.16
N ASP A 386 14.21 -12.94 -36.51
CA ASP A 386 14.45 -12.42 -37.86
C ASP A 386 14.35 -13.51 -38.96
N THR A 387 14.34 -14.79 -38.59
CA THR A 387 14.25 -15.96 -39.49
C THR A 387 12.88 -16.65 -39.49
N GLY A 388 11.87 -16.10 -38.79
CA GLY A 388 10.50 -16.62 -38.82
C GLY A 388 10.23 -17.87 -37.97
N GLY A 389 11.18 -18.33 -37.15
CA GLY A 389 10.97 -19.36 -36.12
C GLY A 389 10.67 -18.80 -34.70
N PRO A 390 10.29 -19.66 -33.74
CA PRO A 390 10.08 -19.29 -32.33
C PRO A 390 11.38 -19.27 -31.51
N ASN A 391 11.65 -18.18 -30.75
CA ASN A 391 12.79 -18.07 -29.82
C ASN A 391 12.38 -18.51 -28.40
N ASP A 392 13.18 -19.37 -27.79
CA ASP A 392 12.89 -19.95 -26.48
C ASP A 392 12.81 -18.95 -25.32
N PHE A 393 13.43 -17.76 -25.46
CA PHE A 393 13.48 -16.71 -24.43
C PHE A 393 12.55 -15.52 -24.70
N LEU A 394 11.90 -15.46 -25.88
CA LEU A 394 11.07 -14.33 -26.34
C LEU A 394 9.62 -14.75 -26.55
N ARG A 395 9.09 -15.54 -25.62
CA ARG A 395 7.79 -16.22 -25.79
C ARG A 395 6.58 -15.39 -25.39
N GLY A 396 6.81 -14.20 -24.84
CA GLY A 396 5.75 -13.29 -24.48
C GLY A 396 5.18 -13.56 -23.08
N PHE A 397 6.02 -14.04 -22.16
CA PHE A 397 5.60 -14.51 -20.85
C PHE A 397 5.07 -13.38 -19.96
N GLY A 398 4.01 -13.66 -19.19
CA GLY A 398 3.50 -12.75 -18.16
C GLY A 398 2.85 -11.48 -18.73
N GLY A 399 1.53 -11.48 -18.92
CA GLY A 399 0.81 -10.35 -19.54
C GLY A 399 1.02 -9.01 -18.83
N ALA A 400 1.23 -9.00 -17.52
CA ALA A 400 1.66 -7.82 -16.77
C ALA A 400 3.05 -7.98 -16.16
N LEU A 401 3.31 -9.10 -15.50
CA LEU A 401 4.51 -9.31 -14.69
C LEU A 401 5.29 -10.53 -15.15
N TYR A 402 6.59 -10.35 -15.37
CA TYR A 402 7.54 -11.42 -15.61
C TYR A 402 8.66 -11.36 -14.56
N THR A 403 9.01 -12.51 -13.99
CA THR A 403 10.23 -12.65 -13.20
C THR A 403 11.10 -13.79 -13.71
N ASP A 404 12.41 -13.61 -13.61
CA ASP A 404 13.41 -14.66 -13.76
C ASP A 404 14.33 -14.62 -12.54
N ARG A 405 14.00 -15.47 -11.56
CA ARG A 405 14.63 -15.57 -10.24
C ARG A 405 14.43 -14.31 -9.39
N ALA A 406 14.45 -14.51 -8.07
CA ALA A 406 14.52 -13.44 -7.08
C ALA A 406 15.84 -13.45 -6.29
N SER A 407 16.69 -14.45 -6.56
CA SER A 407 18.06 -14.55 -6.06
C SER A 407 19.04 -14.78 -7.20
N SER A 408 20.23 -14.22 -7.06
CA SER A 408 21.38 -14.58 -7.89
C SER A 408 21.93 -15.96 -7.54
N THR A 409 22.85 -16.48 -8.37
CA THR A 409 23.50 -17.79 -8.13
C THR A 409 24.43 -17.81 -6.91
N SER A 410 24.81 -16.65 -6.37
CA SER A 410 25.62 -16.52 -5.16
C SER A 410 24.78 -16.31 -3.90
N GLU A 411 23.48 -16.12 -4.03
CA GLU A 411 22.56 -15.92 -2.91
C GLU A 411 21.86 -17.22 -2.52
N SER A 412 21.65 -17.40 -1.23
CA SER A 412 20.99 -18.60 -0.71
C SER A 412 19.48 -18.62 -0.93
N SER A 413 18.83 -17.46 -1.05
CA SER A 413 17.39 -17.33 -1.34
C SER A 413 16.99 -15.89 -1.66
N GLY A 414 15.91 -15.72 -2.42
CA GLY A 414 15.23 -14.46 -2.69
C GLY A 414 13.74 -14.56 -2.43
N PHE A 415 13.02 -13.48 -2.72
CA PHE A 415 11.57 -13.44 -2.53
C PHE A 415 10.83 -12.63 -3.60
N ILE A 416 9.60 -13.06 -3.84
CA ILE A 416 8.59 -12.33 -4.60
C ILE A 416 7.37 -12.19 -3.70
N ASN A 417 7.09 -10.97 -3.25
CA ASN A 417 5.97 -10.66 -2.37
C ASN A 417 4.98 -9.75 -3.09
N ILE A 418 3.76 -10.24 -3.32
CA ILE A 418 2.69 -9.50 -3.96
C ILE A 418 1.50 -9.48 -3.01
N THR A 419 1.13 -8.29 -2.56
CA THR A 419 0.07 -8.10 -1.57
C THR A 419 -0.90 -7.00 -1.97
N ASP A 420 -2.17 -7.11 -1.61
CA ASP A 420 -3.14 -6.00 -1.77
C ASP A 420 -3.14 -5.43 -3.21
N THR A 421 -3.15 -6.32 -4.20
CA THR A 421 -2.88 -5.98 -5.61
C THR A 421 -3.94 -6.54 -6.54
N ILE A 422 -4.27 -5.79 -7.60
CA ILE A 422 -5.22 -6.20 -8.64
C ILE A 422 -4.47 -6.43 -9.96
N PHE A 423 -4.69 -7.59 -10.57
CA PHE A 423 -4.33 -7.91 -11.94
C PHE A 423 -5.61 -8.18 -12.72
N GLU A 424 -6.00 -7.26 -13.60
CA GLU A 424 -7.25 -7.36 -14.34
C GLU A 424 -7.05 -7.20 -15.86
N GLY A 425 -7.65 -8.11 -16.64
CA GLY A 425 -7.70 -7.98 -18.09
C GLY A 425 -6.34 -8.07 -18.80
N ASN A 426 -5.29 -8.53 -18.13
CA ASN A 426 -3.97 -8.64 -18.73
C ASN A 426 -3.93 -9.85 -19.67
N GLN A 427 -3.10 -9.73 -20.71
CA GLN A 427 -2.96 -10.79 -21.70
C GLN A 427 -1.51 -11.20 -21.91
N GLY A 428 -1.23 -12.46 -21.58
CA GLY A 428 0.02 -13.15 -21.85
C GLY A 428 0.06 -13.80 -23.23
N ARG A 429 1.27 -14.21 -23.62
CA ARG A 429 1.53 -15.17 -24.70
C ARG A 429 2.36 -16.32 -24.11
N ALA A 430 2.15 -17.52 -24.61
CA ALA A 430 2.78 -18.76 -24.14
C ALA A 430 2.42 -19.15 -22.69
N GLU A 431 2.74 -18.35 -21.68
CA GLU A 431 2.51 -18.68 -20.27
C GLU A 431 2.24 -17.42 -19.42
N GLY A 432 1.30 -17.53 -18.47
CA GLY A 432 1.00 -16.47 -17.50
C GLY A 432 0.21 -15.31 -18.09
N GLY A 433 -1.12 -15.36 -18.02
CA GLY A 433 -1.96 -14.27 -18.54
C GLY A 433 -1.84 -12.98 -17.74
N ALA A 434 -1.71 -13.06 -16.41
CA ALA A 434 -1.32 -11.94 -15.56
C ALA A 434 0.18 -11.94 -15.26
N ALA A 435 0.67 -13.05 -14.71
CA ALA A 435 2.03 -13.14 -14.20
C ALA A 435 2.70 -14.47 -14.55
N TYR A 436 3.98 -14.38 -14.90
CA TYR A 436 4.88 -15.51 -15.03
C TYR A 436 6.01 -15.34 -14.02
N LEU A 437 6.05 -16.21 -13.02
CA LEU A 437 6.95 -16.13 -11.88
C LEU A 437 7.94 -17.29 -11.91
N PHE A 438 9.04 -17.13 -12.65
CA PHE A 438 10.14 -18.08 -12.60
C PHE A 438 11.02 -17.79 -11.39
N THR A 439 11.39 -18.85 -10.68
CA THR A 439 12.10 -18.81 -9.40
C THR A 439 13.36 -19.67 -9.43
N ALA A 440 14.36 -19.32 -8.61
CA ALA A 440 15.45 -20.22 -8.29
C ALA A 440 14.99 -21.27 -7.27
N GLY A 441 15.74 -22.38 -7.13
CA GLY A 441 15.43 -23.49 -6.24
C GLY A 441 15.35 -23.14 -4.74
N ASN A 442 15.67 -21.91 -4.32
CA ASN A 442 15.51 -21.48 -2.93
C ASN A 442 14.69 -20.20 -2.76
N ASP A 443 14.06 -19.71 -3.83
CA ASP A 443 13.22 -18.52 -3.74
C ASP A 443 11.86 -18.85 -3.13
N LYS A 444 11.23 -17.84 -2.52
CA LYS A 444 9.88 -17.92 -1.96
C LYS A 444 8.93 -16.95 -2.65
N VAL A 445 7.74 -17.42 -2.99
CA VAL A 445 6.68 -16.59 -3.57
C VAL A 445 5.52 -16.47 -2.58
N THR A 446 5.06 -15.25 -2.35
CA THR A 446 3.87 -14.95 -1.53
C THR A 446 2.89 -14.10 -2.31
N LEU A 447 1.68 -14.62 -2.51
CA LEU A 447 0.53 -13.92 -3.07
C LEU A 447 -0.52 -13.78 -1.96
N ARG A 448 -0.80 -12.56 -1.51
CA ARG A 448 -1.74 -12.35 -0.38
C ARG A 448 -2.68 -11.19 -0.59
N ARG A 449 -4.00 -11.40 -0.48
CA ARG A 449 -4.98 -10.36 -0.81
C ARG A 449 -4.77 -9.82 -2.22
N THR A 450 -4.64 -10.74 -3.16
CA THR A 450 -4.39 -10.41 -4.56
C THR A 450 -5.55 -10.93 -5.40
N LEU A 451 -6.06 -10.07 -6.28
CA LEU A 451 -7.10 -10.40 -7.25
C LEU A 451 -6.47 -10.59 -8.63
N PHE A 452 -6.66 -11.77 -9.22
CA PHE A 452 -6.38 -12.07 -10.62
C PHE A 452 -7.72 -12.27 -11.33
N LYS A 453 -8.16 -11.27 -12.10
CA LYS A 453 -9.48 -11.23 -12.73
C LYS A 453 -9.39 -11.07 -14.25
N ASP A 454 -10.16 -11.86 -14.99
CA ASP A 454 -10.32 -11.72 -16.44
C ASP A 454 -8.99 -11.72 -17.23
N ASN A 455 -7.94 -12.34 -16.71
CA ASN A 455 -6.65 -12.43 -17.41
C ASN A 455 -6.67 -13.61 -18.38
N SER A 456 -5.92 -13.51 -19.47
CA SER A 456 -5.90 -14.53 -20.51
C SER A 456 -4.49 -14.83 -20.99
N VAL A 457 -4.20 -16.09 -21.28
CA VAL A 457 -3.01 -16.47 -22.04
C VAL A 457 -3.44 -16.99 -23.40
N ARG A 458 -2.73 -16.57 -24.45
CA ARG A 458 -2.88 -17.15 -25.80
C ARG A 458 -1.70 -18.04 -26.13
N GLU A 459 -1.97 -19.08 -26.90
CA GLU A 459 -0.96 -19.96 -27.48
C GLU A 459 0.11 -19.17 -28.26
N LEU A 460 1.34 -19.69 -28.24
CA LEU A 460 2.41 -19.26 -29.12
C LEU A 460 2.48 -20.26 -30.28
N PRO A 461 2.19 -19.87 -31.54
CA PRO A 461 2.26 -20.78 -32.67
C PRO A 461 3.65 -21.43 -32.80
N GLY A 462 3.70 -22.77 -32.75
CA GLY A 462 4.94 -23.55 -32.77
C GLY A 462 5.75 -23.51 -31.45
N GLY A 463 5.15 -23.01 -30.36
CA GLY A 463 5.75 -22.87 -29.04
C GLY A 463 4.93 -23.58 -27.95
N ASN A 464 4.71 -22.90 -26.82
CA ASN A 464 3.89 -23.42 -25.71
C ASN A 464 2.42 -23.11 -25.95
N ASP A 465 1.55 -24.06 -25.61
CA ASP A 465 0.11 -24.06 -25.90
C ASP A 465 -0.70 -23.14 -24.98
N GLY A 466 -0.11 -22.43 -24.00
CA GLY A 466 -0.83 -21.45 -23.16
C GLY A 466 -1.17 -21.93 -21.76
N ASN A 467 -0.20 -21.95 -20.84
CA ASN A 467 -0.43 -22.34 -19.44
C ASN A 467 -0.69 -21.14 -18.52
N GLY A 468 -1.53 -21.31 -17.51
CA GLY A 468 -1.72 -20.33 -16.42
C GLY A 468 -2.40 -19.05 -16.90
N GLY A 469 -3.73 -19.04 -17.01
CA GLY A 469 -4.48 -17.86 -17.44
C GLY A 469 -4.35 -16.69 -16.46
N GLY A 470 -4.29 -16.98 -15.16
CA GLY A 470 -3.91 -16.01 -14.14
C GLY A 470 -2.40 -16.00 -13.95
N VAL A 471 -1.90 -17.00 -13.22
CA VAL A 471 -0.50 -17.04 -12.77
C VAL A 471 0.17 -18.34 -13.16
N VAL A 472 1.43 -18.22 -13.57
CA VAL A 472 2.39 -19.33 -13.67
C VAL A 472 3.45 -19.16 -12.59
N VAL A 473 3.73 -20.22 -11.83
CA VAL A 473 4.86 -20.27 -10.89
C VAL A 473 5.67 -21.53 -11.14
N LEU A 474 6.95 -21.38 -11.47
CA LEU A 474 7.78 -22.56 -11.68
C LEU A 474 9.25 -22.36 -11.30
N SER A 475 9.92 -23.49 -11.13
CA SER A 475 11.36 -23.60 -10.95
C SER A 475 11.85 -24.91 -11.57
N ASN A 476 13.11 -24.91 -12.05
CA ASN A 476 13.76 -26.13 -12.54
C ASN A 476 14.13 -27.10 -11.41
N GLU A 477 14.11 -26.62 -10.17
CA GLU A 477 14.33 -27.38 -8.92
C GLU A 477 13.18 -27.11 -7.94
N VAL A 478 13.06 -27.89 -6.87
CA VAL A 478 12.03 -27.62 -5.84
C VAL A 478 12.35 -26.31 -5.12
N ASN A 479 11.51 -25.27 -5.26
CA ASN A 479 11.72 -23.99 -4.57
C ASN A 479 11.29 -24.04 -3.08
N ARG A 480 11.45 -22.93 -2.32
CA ARG A 480 11.03 -22.87 -0.90
C ARG A 480 9.51 -22.83 -0.70
N GLY A 481 8.76 -22.81 -1.78
CA GLY A 481 7.32 -22.91 -1.82
C GLY A 481 6.62 -21.63 -2.28
N LEU A 482 5.34 -21.82 -2.60
CA LEU A 482 4.38 -20.79 -2.97
C LEU A 482 3.32 -20.68 -1.88
N ILE A 483 3.08 -19.48 -1.39
CA ILE A 483 1.99 -19.18 -0.47
C ILE A 483 0.95 -18.34 -1.21
N ILE A 484 -0.28 -18.85 -1.28
CA ILE A 484 -1.46 -18.12 -1.74
C ILE A 484 -2.39 -18.01 -0.54
N ASP A 485 -2.58 -16.80 -0.03
CA ASP A 485 -3.41 -16.56 1.14
C ASP A 485 -4.44 -15.47 0.83
N ARG A 486 -5.72 -15.72 1.14
CA ARG A 486 -6.79 -14.74 0.93
C ARG A 486 -6.71 -14.14 -0.45
N SER A 487 -6.70 -14.94 -1.50
CA SER A 487 -6.54 -14.44 -2.88
C SER A 487 -7.62 -14.99 -3.78
N SER A 488 -7.89 -14.27 -4.87
CA SER A 488 -9.01 -14.57 -5.75
C SER A 488 -8.53 -14.72 -7.18
N PHE A 489 -8.85 -15.84 -7.81
CA PHE A 489 -8.60 -16.12 -9.22
C PHE A 489 -9.96 -16.25 -9.89
N VAL A 490 -10.34 -15.25 -10.68
CA VAL A 490 -11.68 -15.09 -11.21
C VAL A 490 -11.63 -14.96 -12.73
N ASN A 491 -12.39 -15.81 -13.43
CA ASN A 491 -12.59 -15.72 -14.88
C ASN A 491 -11.31 -15.67 -15.71
N ASN A 492 -10.21 -16.25 -15.22
CA ASN A 492 -8.98 -16.30 -16.00
C ASN A 492 -9.07 -17.46 -17.02
N SER A 493 -8.46 -17.29 -18.20
CA SER A 493 -8.54 -18.28 -19.28
C SER A 493 -7.15 -18.68 -19.78
N ALA A 494 -6.96 -19.99 -19.94
CA ALA A 494 -5.77 -20.60 -20.51
C ALA A 494 -6.14 -21.50 -21.69
N THR A 495 -5.35 -21.46 -22.76
CA THR A 495 -5.57 -22.32 -23.93
C THR A 495 -5.11 -23.76 -23.71
N ASN A 496 -4.28 -24.03 -22.69
CA ASN A 496 -3.79 -25.37 -22.38
C ASN A 496 -4.08 -25.86 -20.95
N GLN A 497 -3.45 -25.31 -19.91
CA GLN A 497 -3.59 -25.86 -18.56
C GLN A 497 -3.66 -24.76 -17.49
N GLY A 498 -4.43 -25.00 -16.44
CA GLY A 498 -4.48 -24.12 -15.27
C GLY A 498 -5.09 -22.76 -15.60
N GLY A 499 -6.41 -22.70 -15.77
CA GLY A 499 -7.08 -21.44 -16.13
C GLY A 499 -6.77 -20.31 -15.14
N GLY A 500 -6.82 -20.59 -13.84
CA GLY A 500 -6.39 -19.65 -12.78
C GLY A 500 -4.90 -19.74 -12.47
N LEU A 501 -4.43 -20.92 -12.06
CA LEU A 501 -3.06 -21.17 -11.62
C LEU A 501 -2.44 -22.37 -12.35
N TRP A 502 -1.21 -22.21 -12.81
CA TRP A 502 -0.38 -23.34 -13.21
C TRP A 502 0.93 -23.29 -12.44
N MET A 503 1.34 -24.42 -11.87
CA MET A 503 2.56 -24.46 -11.07
C MET A 503 3.37 -25.75 -11.26
N LEU A 504 4.70 -25.62 -11.18
CA LEU A 504 5.66 -26.72 -11.28
C LEU A 504 6.77 -26.58 -10.24
N ASN A 505 7.09 -27.67 -9.53
CA ASN A 505 8.18 -27.74 -8.55
C ASN A 505 8.13 -26.66 -7.45
N ALA A 506 6.94 -26.22 -7.06
CA ALA A 506 6.74 -25.24 -6.00
C ALA A 506 5.79 -25.80 -4.93
N PRO A 507 6.31 -26.31 -3.80
CA PRO A 507 5.46 -26.76 -2.69
C PRO A 507 4.47 -25.66 -2.31
N THR A 508 3.17 -25.91 -2.45
CA THR A 508 2.17 -24.83 -2.43
C THR A 508 1.27 -24.92 -1.21
N THR A 509 1.05 -23.78 -0.54
CA THR A 509 0.00 -23.63 0.47
C THR A 509 -1.02 -22.63 -0.02
N ILE A 510 -2.27 -23.06 -0.16
CA ILE A 510 -3.41 -22.22 -0.52
C ILE A 510 -4.34 -22.13 0.69
N THR A 511 -4.56 -20.94 1.20
CA THR A 511 -5.45 -20.68 2.35
C THR A 511 -6.47 -19.61 2.02
N ASN A 512 -7.71 -19.79 2.47
CA ASN A 512 -8.74 -18.74 2.41
C ASN A 512 -8.95 -18.16 1.01
N SER A 513 -8.82 -18.96 -0.04
CA SER A 513 -8.74 -18.43 -1.41
C SER A 513 -9.89 -18.94 -2.29
N THR A 514 -10.33 -18.10 -3.21
CA THR A 514 -11.40 -18.42 -4.16
C THR A 514 -10.85 -18.56 -5.57
N PHE A 515 -11.18 -19.67 -6.23
CA PHE A 515 -10.98 -19.90 -7.65
C PHE A 515 -12.35 -20.07 -8.31
N SER A 516 -12.79 -19.06 -9.05
CA SER A 516 -14.13 -19.05 -9.64
C SER A 516 -14.15 -18.70 -11.12
N GLY A 517 -14.89 -19.47 -11.92
CA GLY A 517 -15.13 -19.14 -13.33
C GLY A 517 -13.90 -19.26 -14.24
N ASN A 518 -12.79 -19.83 -13.77
CA ASN A 518 -11.58 -19.97 -14.57
C ASN A 518 -11.72 -21.11 -15.59
N GLN A 519 -11.04 -20.96 -16.72
CA GLN A 519 -11.24 -21.83 -17.89
C GLN A 519 -9.90 -22.30 -18.46
N ALA A 520 -9.83 -23.60 -18.77
CA ALA A 520 -8.74 -24.20 -19.53
C ALA A 520 -9.31 -24.80 -20.83
N ASP A 521 -9.61 -23.94 -21.80
CA ASP A 521 -10.33 -24.25 -23.02
C ASP A 521 -9.63 -23.67 -24.27
N GLY A 522 -8.71 -24.45 -24.85
CA GLY A 522 -8.09 -24.13 -26.14
C GLY A 522 -9.04 -24.29 -27.33
N THR A 523 -8.56 -23.94 -28.52
CA THR A 523 -9.25 -24.14 -29.80
C THR A 523 -9.63 -25.61 -30.03
N VAL A 524 -10.82 -25.82 -30.60
CA VAL A 524 -11.41 -27.15 -30.87
C VAL A 524 -10.52 -27.91 -31.87
N GLY A 525 -10.04 -29.12 -31.54
CA GLY A 525 -9.31 -29.97 -32.49
C GLY A 525 -8.15 -30.80 -31.93
N GLU A 526 -7.48 -30.35 -30.87
CA GLU A 526 -6.31 -31.07 -30.31
C GLU A 526 -6.69 -32.11 -29.23
N PRO A 527 -6.16 -33.35 -29.31
CA PRO A 527 -6.56 -34.47 -28.44
C PRO A 527 -5.89 -34.50 -27.05
N PHE A 528 -4.87 -33.67 -26.78
CA PHE A 528 -4.14 -33.65 -25.51
C PHE A 528 -3.92 -32.20 -25.05
N GLY A 529 -4.31 -31.87 -23.80
CA GLY A 529 -4.30 -30.50 -23.25
C GLY A 529 -5.65 -30.12 -22.64
N LYS A 530 -5.87 -28.87 -22.24
CA LYS A 530 -7.15 -28.34 -21.73
C LYS A 530 -7.54 -28.91 -20.36
N LEU A 531 -6.60 -28.83 -19.41
CA LEU A 531 -6.68 -29.50 -18.11
C LEU A 531 -6.65 -28.51 -16.94
N GLY A 532 -7.41 -28.78 -15.88
CA GLY A 532 -7.32 -27.98 -14.65
C GLY A 532 -7.90 -26.59 -14.86
N GLY A 533 -9.22 -26.47 -14.97
CA GLY A 533 -9.89 -25.18 -15.20
C GLY A 533 -9.56 -24.15 -14.12
N ALA A 534 -9.62 -24.55 -12.84
CA ALA A 534 -9.16 -23.69 -11.75
C ALA A 534 -7.64 -23.66 -11.67
N MET A 535 -7.01 -24.84 -11.59
CA MET A 535 -5.58 -24.95 -11.38
C MET A 535 -4.98 -26.27 -11.88
N ALA A 536 -3.70 -26.21 -12.23
CA ALA A 536 -2.83 -27.36 -12.50
C ALA A 536 -1.64 -27.36 -11.54
N LEU A 537 -1.57 -28.39 -10.69
CA LEU A 537 -0.60 -28.54 -9.61
C LEU A 537 0.39 -29.68 -9.92
N ARG A 538 1.60 -29.33 -10.36
CA ARG A 538 2.71 -30.26 -10.64
C ARG A 538 3.75 -30.24 -9.51
N GLY A 539 3.27 -30.25 -8.28
CA GLY A 539 4.04 -30.23 -7.05
C GLY A 539 3.12 -30.50 -5.87
N ASP A 540 3.69 -30.87 -4.72
CA ASP A 540 2.90 -31.07 -3.50
C ASP A 540 2.17 -29.80 -3.11
N ALA A 541 0.91 -29.92 -2.69
CA ALA A 541 0.14 -28.78 -2.26
C ALA A 541 -0.81 -29.10 -1.10
N THR A 542 -1.03 -28.09 -0.27
CA THR A 542 -2.04 -28.11 0.79
C THR A 542 -3.01 -26.97 0.56
N ILE A 543 -4.29 -27.32 0.38
CA ILE A 543 -5.39 -26.39 0.14
C ILE A 543 -6.29 -26.45 1.37
N VAL A 544 -6.43 -25.31 2.03
CA VAL A 544 -7.20 -25.21 3.27
C VAL A 544 -8.20 -24.09 3.14
N ASN A 545 -9.43 -24.38 3.52
CA ASN A 545 -10.46 -23.39 3.72
C ASN A 545 -10.62 -22.51 2.46
N SER A 546 -10.88 -23.14 1.32
CA SER A 546 -10.84 -22.49 0.01
C SER A 546 -12.04 -22.94 -0.83
N THR A 547 -12.44 -22.11 -1.80
CA THR A 547 -13.60 -22.37 -2.65
C THR A 547 -13.14 -22.50 -4.10
N VAL A 548 -13.38 -23.66 -4.71
CA VAL A 548 -13.11 -23.95 -6.12
C VAL A 548 -14.45 -24.16 -6.82
N ALA A 549 -14.93 -23.14 -7.53
CA ALA A 549 -16.31 -23.11 -8.02
C ALA A 549 -16.42 -22.70 -9.50
N TYR A 550 -17.35 -23.28 -10.24
CA TYR A 550 -17.71 -22.83 -11.60
C TYR A 550 -16.55 -22.80 -12.60
N ASN A 551 -15.49 -23.57 -12.38
CA ASN A 551 -14.35 -23.62 -13.30
C ASN A 551 -14.57 -24.68 -14.37
N SER A 552 -14.03 -24.46 -15.57
CA SER A 552 -14.23 -25.34 -16.72
C SER A 552 -12.92 -25.80 -17.36
N ALA A 553 -12.88 -27.04 -17.82
CA ALA A 553 -11.78 -27.59 -18.59
C ALA A 553 -12.29 -28.26 -19.88
N GLY A 554 -11.56 -28.10 -20.97
CA GLY A 554 -11.91 -28.74 -22.24
C GLY A 554 -11.77 -30.27 -22.20
N TRP A 555 -10.90 -30.81 -21.34
CA TRP A 555 -10.65 -32.25 -21.25
C TRP A 555 -10.99 -32.84 -19.88
N VAL A 556 -10.11 -32.71 -18.88
CA VAL A 556 -10.29 -33.34 -17.55
C VAL A 556 -9.99 -32.31 -16.45
N ALA A 557 -10.59 -32.50 -15.28
CA ALA A 557 -10.40 -31.68 -14.09
C ALA A 557 -10.82 -30.22 -14.30
N GLY A 558 -12.12 -29.94 -14.35
CA GLY A 558 -12.64 -28.58 -14.34
C GLY A 558 -12.13 -27.76 -13.15
N GLY A 559 -11.93 -28.40 -11.99
CA GLY A 559 -11.27 -27.80 -10.83
C GLY A 559 -9.75 -27.96 -10.86
N ILE A 560 -9.26 -29.04 -10.25
CA ILE A 560 -7.84 -29.23 -9.93
C ILE A 560 -7.24 -30.40 -10.69
N LEU A 561 -6.25 -30.13 -11.52
CA LEU A 561 -5.40 -31.15 -12.09
C LEU A 561 -4.20 -31.40 -11.16
N ALA A 562 -4.10 -32.59 -10.58
CA ALA A 562 -2.96 -33.04 -9.77
C ALA A 562 -1.97 -33.86 -10.61
N GLY A 563 -0.67 -33.60 -10.47
CA GLY A 563 0.39 -34.43 -11.05
C GLY A 563 0.43 -35.85 -10.47
N ASP A 564 0.94 -36.81 -11.25
CA ASP A 564 0.84 -38.24 -10.93
C ASP A 564 1.54 -38.65 -9.63
N ASP A 565 2.65 -38.00 -9.29
CA ASP A 565 3.43 -38.30 -8.08
C ASP A 565 3.21 -37.29 -6.94
N ASN A 566 2.30 -36.34 -7.11
CA ASN A 566 2.16 -35.22 -6.17
C ASN A 566 1.06 -35.46 -5.15
N ARG A 567 1.38 -35.16 -3.88
CA ARG A 567 0.41 -35.22 -2.78
C ARG A 567 -0.30 -33.87 -2.67
N ILE A 568 -1.56 -33.84 -3.09
CA ILE A 568 -2.44 -32.70 -2.89
C ILE A 568 -3.40 -32.99 -1.74
N VAL A 569 -3.38 -32.17 -0.70
CA VAL A 569 -4.26 -32.29 0.47
C VAL A 569 -5.31 -31.19 0.42
N ALA A 570 -6.59 -31.56 0.50
CA ALA A 570 -7.70 -30.60 0.63
C ALA A 570 -8.32 -30.70 2.03
N LYS A 571 -8.52 -29.56 2.70
CA LYS A 571 -9.19 -29.48 4.01
C LYS A 571 -10.16 -28.30 4.00
N ASN A 572 -11.36 -28.49 4.56
CA ASN A 572 -12.41 -27.46 4.60
C ASN A 572 -12.64 -26.81 3.23
N THR A 573 -12.49 -27.56 2.14
CA THR A 573 -12.50 -27.04 0.77
C THR A 573 -13.83 -27.36 0.09
N ILE A 574 -14.37 -26.38 -0.63
CA ILE A 574 -15.60 -26.53 -1.41
C ILE A 574 -15.25 -26.73 -2.88
N PHE A 575 -15.78 -27.80 -3.48
CA PHE A 575 -15.74 -28.08 -4.91
C PHE A 575 -17.15 -27.93 -5.50
N TYR A 576 -17.43 -26.83 -6.20
CA TYR A 576 -18.81 -26.49 -6.61
C TYR A 576 -18.96 -26.31 -8.13
N ARG A 577 -19.73 -27.18 -8.79
CA ARG A 577 -20.06 -27.03 -10.23
C ARG A 577 -18.85 -26.78 -11.14
N ASN A 578 -17.74 -27.47 -10.87
CA ASN A 578 -16.63 -27.47 -11.83
C ASN A 578 -16.94 -28.52 -12.90
N THR A 579 -16.62 -28.22 -14.15
CA THR A 579 -17.02 -29.04 -15.30
C THR A 579 -15.84 -29.37 -16.20
N ALA A 580 -15.83 -30.57 -16.76
CA ALA A 580 -14.88 -30.96 -17.80
C ALA A 580 -15.63 -31.53 -19.00
N ASN A 581 -15.24 -31.14 -20.21
CA ASN A 581 -15.92 -31.53 -21.45
C ASN A 581 -15.42 -32.86 -22.04
N ASN A 582 -14.49 -33.55 -21.37
CA ASN A 582 -13.92 -34.83 -21.78
C ASN A 582 -13.33 -34.84 -23.19
N GLY A 583 -13.01 -33.69 -23.79
CA GLY A 583 -12.49 -33.62 -25.15
C GLY A 583 -13.36 -34.35 -26.19
N GLY A 584 -14.66 -34.53 -25.90
CA GLY A 584 -15.59 -35.30 -26.73
C GLY A 584 -15.55 -36.83 -26.57
N ASN A 585 -14.90 -37.37 -25.53
CA ASN A 585 -14.89 -38.81 -25.24
C ASN A 585 -15.90 -39.21 -24.14
N ASP A 586 -16.25 -40.51 -24.10
CA ASP A 586 -17.28 -41.09 -23.22
C ASP A 586 -16.70 -41.63 -21.90
N TRP A 587 -15.49 -41.22 -21.49
CA TRP A 587 -14.78 -41.86 -20.38
C TRP A 587 -15.40 -41.64 -18.99
N GLN A 588 -16.47 -40.85 -18.88
CA GLN A 588 -17.16 -40.53 -17.63
C GLN A 588 -16.21 -40.02 -16.51
N ILE A 589 -15.09 -39.37 -16.86
CA ILE A 589 -14.05 -38.92 -15.89
C ILE A 589 -14.15 -37.45 -15.50
N GLN A 590 -13.33 -37.13 -14.49
CA GLN A 590 -13.58 -36.25 -13.35
C GLN A 590 -13.66 -34.74 -13.65
N GLN A 591 -14.84 -34.19 -13.35
CA GLN A 591 -15.19 -32.78 -13.56
C GLN A 591 -14.62 -31.84 -12.48
N HIS A 592 -14.27 -32.38 -11.31
CA HIS A 592 -13.70 -31.63 -10.19
C HIS A 592 -12.19 -31.76 -10.10
N THR A 593 -11.67 -32.97 -10.13
CA THR A 593 -10.24 -33.28 -10.06
C THR A 593 -9.87 -34.24 -11.19
N ASN A 594 -8.62 -34.72 -11.35
CA ASN A 594 -8.31 -35.81 -12.30
C ASN A 594 -8.08 -37.16 -11.60
N ARG A 595 -7.99 -37.12 -10.27
CA ARG A 595 -7.93 -38.26 -9.35
C ARG A 595 -8.47 -37.83 -8.00
N SER A 596 -8.76 -38.80 -7.12
CA SER A 596 -9.04 -38.50 -5.71
C SER A 596 -7.79 -37.91 -5.04
N LEU A 597 -7.96 -36.78 -4.35
CA LEU A 597 -6.92 -36.08 -3.60
C LEU A 597 -6.86 -36.60 -2.15
N SER A 598 -5.79 -36.25 -1.43
CA SER A 598 -5.67 -36.58 -0.01
C SER A 598 -6.69 -35.79 0.83
N ASP A 599 -7.44 -36.50 1.66
CA ASP A 599 -8.48 -35.91 2.49
C ASP A 599 -7.93 -35.39 3.82
N GLY A 600 -8.00 -34.08 4.02
CA GLY A 600 -7.72 -33.41 5.29
C GLY A 600 -8.96 -33.15 6.15
N GLY A 601 -10.15 -33.57 5.70
CA GLY A 601 -11.42 -33.42 6.41
C GLY A 601 -12.19 -32.14 6.10
N GLY A 602 -13.51 -32.16 6.34
CA GLY A 602 -14.39 -30.98 6.22
C GLY A 602 -14.69 -30.53 4.78
N ASN A 603 -14.41 -31.38 3.78
CA ASN A 603 -14.56 -31.05 2.37
C ASN A 603 -15.98 -31.28 1.86
N PHE A 604 -16.40 -30.48 0.87
CA PHE A 604 -17.71 -30.56 0.23
C PHE A 604 -17.61 -30.60 -1.28
N GLN A 605 -18.51 -31.35 -1.91
CA GLN A 605 -18.68 -31.37 -3.37
C GLN A 605 -20.16 -31.26 -3.74
N PHE A 606 -20.46 -30.39 -4.72
CA PHE A 606 -21.81 -30.25 -5.25
C PHE A 606 -22.07 -31.15 -6.46
N ALA A 607 -23.09 -32.00 -6.27
CA ALA A 607 -23.53 -33.11 -7.10
C ALA A 607 -22.44 -34.13 -7.44
N GLN A 608 -22.78 -35.40 -7.26
CA GLN A 608 -21.99 -36.50 -7.81
C GLN A 608 -22.40 -36.63 -9.29
N LEU A 609 -21.63 -36.01 -10.17
CA LEU A 609 -21.91 -35.99 -11.61
C LEU A 609 -21.44 -37.28 -12.31
N ASN A 610 -20.53 -38.03 -11.69
CA ASN A 610 -20.03 -39.35 -12.06
C ASN A 610 -19.65 -40.14 -10.79
N GLU A 611 -19.16 -41.39 -10.89
CA GLU A 611 -18.81 -42.20 -9.70
C GLU A 611 -17.67 -41.62 -8.85
N ASP A 612 -16.97 -40.60 -9.34
CA ASP A 612 -15.78 -40.04 -8.70
C ASP A 612 -16.05 -38.91 -7.71
N VAL A 613 -15.16 -38.82 -6.73
CA VAL A 613 -15.16 -37.79 -5.68
C VAL A 613 -13.80 -37.08 -5.63
N ALA A 614 -13.82 -35.79 -5.30
CA ALA A 614 -12.59 -35.00 -5.22
C ALA A 614 -11.65 -35.46 -4.09
N VAL A 615 -12.21 -35.98 -2.99
CA VAL A 615 -11.48 -36.67 -1.89
C VAL A 615 -12.30 -37.85 -1.37
N GLU A 616 -11.64 -38.80 -0.70
CA GLU A 616 -12.24 -40.08 -0.25
C GLU A 616 -13.48 -39.92 0.66
N ASN A 617 -13.46 -39.06 1.70
CA ASN A 617 -14.60 -38.89 2.62
C ASN A 617 -15.36 -37.56 2.39
N ILE A 618 -15.48 -37.14 1.12
CA ILE A 618 -16.13 -35.87 0.80
C ILE A 618 -17.62 -35.86 1.15
N ARG A 619 -18.13 -34.73 1.66
CA ARG A 619 -19.57 -34.54 1.88
C ARG A 619 -20.24 -34.06 0.60
N LEU A 620 -21.07 -34.92 0.01
CA LEU A 620 -21.87 -34.58 -1.17
C LEU A 620 -23.10 -33.77 -0.76
N ALA A 621 -23.10 -32.47 -1.08
CA ALA A 621 -24.23 -31.60 -0.76
C ALA A 621 -24.25 -30.32 -1.59
N ASP A 622 -25.44 -29.73 -1.76
CA ASP A 622 -25.55 -28.35 -2.21
C ASP A 622 -25.22 -27.38 -1.09
N VAL A 623 -24.01 -26.84 -1.16
CA VAL A 623 -23.48 -25.83 -0.23
C VAL A 623 -24.05 -24.43 -0.46
N ARG A 624 -24.96 -24.23 -1.44
CA ARG A 624 -25.71 -22.98 -1.65
C ARG A 624 -24.81 -21.74 -1.67
N LEU A 625 -23.96 -21.62 -2.69
CA LEU A 625 -23.10 -20.45 -2.85
C LEU A 625 -23.92 -19.23 -3.33
N ALA A 626 -23.68 -18.07 -2.72
CA ALA A 626 -24.14 -16.77 -3.21
C ALA A 626 -23.45 -16.40 -4.55
N PRO A 627 -23.98 -15.44 -5.33
CA PRO A 627 -23.25 -14.86 -6.45
C PRO A 627 -21.86 -14.35 -6.01
N LEU A 628 -20.90 -14.42 -6.93
CA LEU A 628 -19.55 -13.92 -6.67
C LEU A 628 -19.62 -12.40 -6.41
N SER A 629 -19.05 -11.94 -5.31
CA SER A 629 -19.05 -10.51 -4.95
C SER A 629 -17.80 -10.17 -4.15
N THR A 630 -17.51 -8.87 -4.01
CA THR A 630 -16.37 -8.42 -3.20
C THR A 630 -16.60 -8.56 -1.70
N ASN A 631 -17.86 -8.68 -1.29
CA ASN A 631 -18.26 -8.74 0.12
C ASN A 631 -17.61 -7.62 0.97
N GLY A 632 -17.38 -6.44 0.38
CA GLY A 632 -16.78 -5.27 1.04
C GLY A 632 -15.25 -5.18 0.97
N HIS A 633 -14.56 -6.12 0.31
CA HIS A 633 -13.10 -6.17 0.21
C HIS A 633 -12.58 -5.85 -1.19
N PRO A 634 -11.80 -4.78 -1.39
CA PRO A 634 -11.43 -4.29 -2.72
C PRO A 634 -10.51 -5.23 -3.52
N TYR A 635 -9.84 -6.18 -2.86
CA TYR A 635 -8.89 -7.11 -3.48
C TYR A 635 -9.38 -8.55 -3.52
N LEU A 636 -10.62 -8.82 -3.09
CA LEU A 636 -11.10 -10.17 -2.86
C LEU A 636 -12.47 -10.33 -3.50
N LEU A 637 -12.64 -11.42 -4.24
CA LEU A 637 -13.92 -11.85 -4.80
C LEU A 637 -14.18 -13.25 -4.29
N SER A 638 -15.38 -13.47 -3.78
CA SER A 638 -15.71 -14.71 -3.11
C SER A 638 -17.19 -15.04 -3.14
N HIS A 639 -17.47 -16.33 -2.92
CA HIS A 639 -18.81 -16.85 -2.78
C HIS A 639 -19.11 -17.03 -1.29
N ALA A 640 -19.91 -16.15 -0.71
CA ALA A 640 -20.48 -16.40 0.60
C ALA A 640 -21.35 -17.67 0.54
N LEU A 641 -21.42 -18.45 1.62
CA LEU A 641 -22.46 -19.48 1.71
C LEU A 641 -23.82 -18.77 1.86
N LEU A 642 -24.92 -19.48 1.69
CA LEU A 642 -26.26 -18.96 1.93
C LEU A 642 -26.89 -19.69 3.12
N GLN A 643 -27.92 -19.08 3.70
CA GLN A 643 -28.59 -19.63 4.88
C GLN A 643 -29.06 -21.07 4.64
N GLY A 644 -28.77 -21.92 5.63
CA GLY A 644 -29.06 -23.34 5.54
C GLY A 644 -28.11 -24.12 4.63
N SER A 645 -26.98 -23.53 4.22
CA SER A 645 -25.91 -24.31 3.62
C SER A 645 -25.39 -25.37 4.59
N PRO A 646 -25.22 -26.62 4.13
CA PRO A 646 -24.62 -27.70 4.90
C PRO A 646 -23.12 -27.49 5.20
N ALA A 647 -22.46 -26.54 4.52
CA ALA A 647 -21.06 -26.19 4.74
C ALA A 647 -20.84 -25.26 5.95
N ILE A 648 -21.92 -24.73 6.54
CA ILE A 648 -21.83 -23.84 7.68
C ILE A 648 -21.63 -24.64 8.96
N ASN A 649 -20.67 -24.24 9.79
CA ASN A 649 -20.23 -24.87 11.03
C ASN A 649 -19.80 -26.33 10.83
N ALA A 650 -19.37 -26.66 9.61
CA ALA A 650 -19.17 -28.03 9.16
C ALA A 650 -17.72 -28.36 8.78
N GLY A 651 -16.85 -27.35 8.76
CA GLY A 651 -15.41 -27.52 8.65
C GLY A 651 -14.83 -28.17 9.90
N VAL A 652 -13.67 -28.80 9.72
CA VAL A 652 -12.87 -29.37 10.79
C VAL A 652 -11.98 -28.27 11.37
N ASN A 653 -12.00 -28.12 12.70
CA ASN A 653 -11.24 -27.09 13.40
C ASN A 653 -9.73 -27.37 13.48
N ASP A 654 -9.30 -28.60 13.20
CA ASP A 654 -7.90 -29.01 13.32
C ASP A 654 -6.99 -28.27 12.33
N GLY A 655 -6.13 -27.38 12.85
CA GLY A 655 -5.22 -26.55 12.05
C GLY A 655 -5.94 -25.68 11.01
N ALA A 656 -7.18 -25.28 11.27
CA ALA A 656 -7.92 -24.35 10.42
C ALA A 656 -7.41 -22.91 10.62
N PRO A 657 -7.35 -22.08 9.56
CA PRO A 657 -7.05 -20.65 9.71
C PRO A 657 -8.04 -19.99 10.67
N THR A 658 -7.55 -19.08 11.51
CA THR A 658 -8.37 -18.34 12.48
C THR A 658 -9.12 -17.15 11.87
N ILE A 659 -8.85 -16.86 10.60
CA ILE A 659 -9.35 -15.71 9.86
C ILE A 659 -9.71 -16.20 8.46
N ASP A 660 -10.86 -15.81 7.93
CA ASP A 660 -11.38 -16.17 6.60
C ASP A 660 -10.70 -15.39 5.44
N GLN A 661 -11.27 -15.51 4.22
CA GLN A 661 -10.83 -14.78 3.04
C GLN A 661 -10.95 -13.27 3.24
N SER A 662 -12.09 -12.81 3.76
CA SER A 662 -12.39 -11.42 4.07
C SER A 662 -11.45 -10.79 5.11
N GLY A 663 -10.63 -11.58 5.80
CA GLY A 663 -9.79 -11.07 6.88
C GLY A 663 -10.53 -10.97 8.21
N THR A 664 -11.76 -11.48 8.27
CA THR A 664 -12.59 -11.56 9.48
C THR A 664 -12.21 -12.77 10.31
N ARG A 665 -12.16 -12.59 11.64
CA ARG A 665 -11.90 -13.69 12.57
C ARG A 665 -13.07 -14.66 12.57
N ARG A 666 -12.72 -15.95 12.48
CA ARG A 666 -13.69 -17.03 12.56
C ARG A 666 -14.24 -17.19 13.97
N ASP A 667 -15.52 -17.54 14.07
CA ASP A 667 -16.25 -17.61 15.35
C ASP A 667 -15.95 -18.88 16.19
N GLY A 668 -15.07 -19.75 15.68
CA GLY A 668 -14.67 -21.02 16.29
C GLY A 668 -15.49 -22.22 15.80
N ARG A 669 -16.57 -22.00 15.05
CA ARG A 669 -17.30 -23.02 14.30
C ARG A 669 -16.98 -22.85 12.83
N ILE A 670 -15.89 -23.48 12.40
CA ILE A 670 -15.32 -23.23 11.08
C ILE A 670 -16.28 -23.68 9.97
N ASP A 671 -16.60 -22.76 9.07
CA ASP A 671 -17.25 -23.07 7.80
C ASP A 671 -16.27 -23.69 6.82
N ALA A 672 -16.75 -24.58 5.95
CA ALA A 672 -15.97 -24.98 4.79
C ALA A 672 -16.03 -23.89 3.71
N GLY A 673 -14.93 -23.72 2.96
CA GLY A 673 -14.79 -22.72 1.92
C GLY A 673 -13.94 -21.52 2.31
N ALA A 674 -13.70 -20.65 1.35
CA ALA A 674 -12.85 -19.47 1.53
C ALA A 674 -13.45 -18.44 2.49
N GLU A 675 -14.75 -18.25 2.41
CA GLU A 675 -15.50 -17.31 3.24
C GLU A 675 -16.12 -18.00 4.45
N GLU A 676 -16.52 -17.17 5.40
CA GLU A 676 -17.35 -17.58 6.52
C GLU A 676 -18.76 -17.05 6.27
N PHE A 677 -19.74 -17.94 6.36
CA PHE A 677 -21.13 -17.56 6.38
C PHE A 677 -21.66 -17.56 7.80
N VAL A 678 -22.16 -16.39 8.17
CA VAL A 678 -22.77 -16.20 9.47
C VAL A 678 -24.18 -16.85 9.46
N VAL A 679 -24.33 -18.12 9.88
CA VAL A 679 -25.67 -18.68 10.15
C VAL A 679 -26.25 -17.97 11.35
N GLY A 680 -27.17 -17.05 11.06
CA GLY A 680 -28.06 -16.49 12.07
C GLY A 680 -27.30 -15.86 13.24
N ASP A 681 -26.63 -14.75 13.00
CA ASP A 681 -26.80 -13.60 13.88
C ASP A 681 -27.39 -12.51 12.98
N PRO A 682 -28.47 -11.79 13.33
CA PRO A 682 -28.88 -10.59 12.60
C PRO A 682 -27.79 -9.51 12.72
N GLY A 683 -26.63 -9.69 12.09
CA GLY A 683 -25.50 -8.79 12.24
C GLY A 683 -24.14 -9.36 11.79
N GLY A 684 -23.73 -8.98 10.58
CA GLY A 684 -22.35 -8.61 10.22
C GLY A 684 -22.42 -7.48 9.17
N PRO A 685 -21.34 -6.75 8.82
CA PRO A 685 -20.02 -6.63 9.44
C PRO A 685 -19.86 -5.37 10.31
N ASP A 686 -20.53 -5.30 11.44
CA ASP A 686 -19.84 -5.09 12.72
C ASP A 686 -20.59 -6.04 13.63
N ASN A 687 -19.91 -6.93 14.33
CA ASN A 687 -20.12 -7.25 15.74
C ASN A 687 -18.81 -6.82 16.39
N PRO A 688 -18.86 -5.97 17.43
CA PRO A 688 -17.66 -5.41 17.99
C PRO A 688 -16.91 -6.58 18.62
N VAL A 689 -15.75 -6.31 19.20
CA VAL A 689 -15.31 -7.06 20.37
C VAL A 689 -16.55 -7.41 21.18
N ASN A 690 -16.95 -8.70 21.25
CA ASN A 690 -18.04 -9.11 22.11
C ASN A 690 -17.62 -8.54 23.47
N PRO A 691 -18.32 -7.54 24.01
CA PRO A 691 -17.92 -7.04 25.29
C PRO A 691 -17.99 -8.23 26.24
N PRO A 692 -17.02 -8.37 27.17
CA PRO A 692 -16.83 -9.59 27.94
C PRO A 692 -18.17 -10.16 28.40
N THR A 693 -18.31 -11.48 28.39
CA THR A 693 -19.53 -12.30 28.57
C THR A 693 -20.37 -12.01 29.83
N ASN A 694 -20.04 -10.94 30.58
CA ASN A 694 -20.73 -10.38 31.73
C ASN A 694 -21.45 -9.04 31.44
N SER A 695 -21.66 -8.66 30.18
CA SER A 695 -22.30 -7.37 29.83
C SER A 695 -23.81 -7.38 30.11
N PRO A 696 -24.38 -6.36 30.78
CA PRO A 696 -25.81 -6.30 31.10
C PRO A 696 -26.73 -6.43 29.87
N VAL A 697 -27.80 -7.22 30.01
CA VAL A 697 -28.80 -7.44 28.96
C VAL A 697 -30.14 -6.81 29.35
N MET A 698 -30.69 -5.97 28.48
CA MET A 698 -32.01 -5.35 28.61
C MET A 698 -32.92 -5.79 27.46
N ARG A 699 -34.17 -6.13 27.79
CA ARG A 699 -35.17 -6.60 26.80
C ARG A 699 -36.49 -5.87 27.04
N GLY A 700 -37.00 -5.24 26.00
CA GLY A 700 -38.33 -4.65 25.94
C GLY A 700 -39.43 -5.68 25.69
N THR A 701 -40.60 -5.15 25.43
CA THR A 701 -41.86 -5.81 25.16
C THR A 701 -42.24 -5.62 23.68
N PRO A 702 -43.36 -6.18 23.20
CA PRO A 702 -43.89 -5.84 21.89
C PRO A 702 -44.60 -4.46 21.81
N GLY A 703 -44.56 -3.65 22.87
CA GLY A 703 -45.14 -2.30 22.92
C GLY A 703 -44.07 -1.21 23.06
N VAL A 704 -44.48 0.06 23.14
CA VAL A 704 -43.54 1.20 23.22
C VAL A 704 -42.74 1.18 24.53
N ASP A 705 -41.42 1.05 24.40
CA ASP A 705 -40.48 0.96 25.52
C ASP A 705 -39.45 2.10 25.53
N VAL A 706 -38.91 2.38 26.73
CA VAL A 706 -37.76 3.27 26.92
C VAL A 706 -36.68 2.52 27.69
N LEU A 707 -35.64 2.09 26.99
CA LEU A 707 -34.53 1.32 27.57
C LEU A 707 -33.26 2.17 27.62
N ARG A 708 -32.57 2.14 28.77
CA ARG A 708 -31.38 2.97 29.01
C ARG A 708 -30.25 2.12 29.59
N GLY A 709 -29.15 2.08 28.86
CA GLY A 709 -27.89 1.52 29.30
C GLY A 709 -27.17 2.31 30.38
N SER A 710 -25.96 1.87 30.66
CA SER A 710 -25.02 2.42 31.63
C SER A 710 -23.75 2.89 30.91
N ALA A 711 -22.69 3.20 31.65
CA ALA A 711 -21.40 3.58 31.05
C ALA A 711 -20.51 2.37 30.70
N VAL A 712 -21.07 1.16 30.74
CA VAL A 712 -20.38 -0.07 30.33
C VAL A 712 -21.16 -0.70 29.18
N ASN A 713 -20.48 -1.51 28.40
CA ASN A 713 -21.04 -2.25 27.28
C ASN A 713 -22.35 -2.98 27.66
N ASN A 714 -23.40 -2.79 26.87
CA ASN A 714 -24.74 -3.32 27.09
C ASN A 714 -25.28 -4.03 25.84
N ARG A 715 -26.27 -4.90 26.07
CA ARG A 715 -27.07 -5.52 25.00
C ARG A 715 -28.52 -5.14 25.20
N ILE A 716 -29.06 -4.31 24.32
CA ILE A 716 -30.41 -3.74 24.41
C ILE A 716 -31.26 -4.25 23.25
N TYR A 717 -32.43 -4.80 23.56
CA TYR A 717 -33.38 -5.34 22.57
C TYR A 717 -34.75 -4.71 22.77
N GLY A 718 -35.25 -3.90 21.83
CA GLY A 718 -36.59 -3.28 21.90
C GLY A 718 -37.72 -4.29 21.67
N ARG A 719 -37.60 -5.07 20.58
CA ARG A 719 -38.53 -6.08 20.04
C ARG A 719 -39.60 -5.50 19.12
N GLY A 720 -40.63 -4.86 19.65
CA GLY A 720 -41.67 -4.29 18.80
C GLY A 720 -42.34 -3.12 19.50
N GLY A 721 -42.95 -2.21 18.73
CA GLY A 721 -43.37 -0.92 19.26
C GLY A 721 -42.43 0.18 18.77
N ASN A 722 -42.77 1.45 19.03
CA ASN A 722 -41.94 2.60 18.65
C ASN A 722 -41.07 3.01 19.85
N ASP A 723 -39.90 2.42 19.96
CA ASP A 723 -39.05 2.42 21.15
C ASP A 723 -38.06 3.59 21.19
N ARG A 724 -37.57 3.89 22.41
CA ARG A 724 -36.44 4.81 22.62
C ARG A 724 -35.32 4.09 23.38
N LEU A 725 -34.24 3.81 22.67
CA LEU A 725 -33.15 2.96 23.14
C LEU A 725 -31.86 3.79 23.24
N PHE A 726 -31.21 3.77 24.40
CA PHE A 726 -30.02 4.57 24.69
C PHE A 726 -28.90 3.69 25.24
N GLY A 727 -27.74 3.66 24.57
CA GLY A 727 -26.54 2.94 25.01
C GLY A 727 -25.82 3.65 26.16
N ARG A 728 -25.49 4.93 25.94
CA ARG A 728 -24.74 5.86 26.81
C ARG A 728 -23.23 5.73 26.64
N GLY A 729 -22.59 4.80 27.35
CA GLY A 729 -21.13 4.71 27.34
C GLY A 729 -20.70 3.26 27.24
N GLY A 730 -19.57 3.02 26.57
CA GLY A 730 -19.10 1.67 26.27
C GLY A 730 -19.51 1.23 24.87
N ASN A 731 -19.11 0.03 24.48
CA ASN A 731 -19.38 -0.55 23.16
C ASN A 731 -20.69 -1.34 23.21
N ASP A 732 -21.79 -0.70 22.83
CA ASP A 732 -23.13 -1.23 22.98
C ASP A 732 -23.62 -2.00 21.74
N LEU A 733 -24.53 -2.93 21.98
CA LEU A 733 -25.34 -3.59 20.95
C LEU A 733 -26.81 -3.26 21.17
N ILE A 734 -27.40 -2.49 20.25
CA ILE A 734 -28.81 -2.08 20.30
C ILE A 734 -29.55 -2.63 19.06
N LYS A 735 -30.57 -3.45 19.29
CA LYS A 735 -31.49 -3.94 18.24
C LYS A 735 -32.91 -3.49 18.56
N ALA A 736 -33.51 -2.67 17.70
CA ALA A 736 -34.78 -2.02 18.02
C ALA A 736 -35.99 -2.92 17.75
N GLY A 737 -36.09 -3.48 16.54
CA GLY A 737 -37.10 -4.48 16.23
C GLY A 737 -38.13 -3.95 15.26
N SER A 738 -39.42 -4.25 15.46
CA SER A 738 -40.46 -3.75 14.57
C SER A 738 -41.11 -2.48 15.12
N GLY A 739 -41.07 -1.38 14.39
CA GLY A 739 -41.67 -0.10 14.76
C GLY A 739 -40.82 1.06 14.26
N ASN A 740 -41.27 2.29 14.52
CA ASN A 740 -40.50 3.49 14.20
C ASN A 740 -39.71 3.91 15.44
N ASP A 741 -38.47 3.46 15.51
CA ASP A 741 -37.66 3.50 16.72
C ASP A 741 -36.70 4.70 16.74
N ARG A 742 -36.22 5.04 17.94
CA ARG A 742 -35.14 6.00 18.14
C ARG A 742 -34.00 5.35 18.93
N LEU A 743 -32.84 5.26 18.30
CA LEU A 743 -31.63 4.66 18.86
C LEU A 743 -30.54 5.73 19.03
N VAL A 744 -29.82 5.68 20.15
CA VAL A 744 -28.65 6.54 20.42
C VAL A 744 -27.56 5.70 21.08
N GLY A 745 -26.40 5.59 20.44
CA GLY A 745 -25.22 4.91 20.99
C GLY A 745 -24.55 5.74 22.09
N ALA A 746 -24.20 6.97 21.72
CA ALA A 746 -23.41 7.95 22.45
C ALA A 746 -21.90 7.66 22.42
N ALA A 747 -21.22 7.39 23.53
CA ALA A 747 -19.75 7.27 23.51
C ALA A 747 -19.31 5.81 23.50
N GLY A 748 -18.51 5.40 22.52
CA GLY A 748 -17.97 4.05 22.40
C GLY A 748 -18.08 3.53 20.99
N ARG A 749 -17.68 2.27 20.78
CA ARG A 749 -17.80 1.60 19.48
C ARG A 749 -19.13 0.85 19.44
N ASP A 750 -20.19 1.52 19.02
CA ASP A 750 -21.56 1.04 19.11
C ASP A 750 -22.04 0.32 17.85
N ARG A 751 -23.06 -0.51 18.04
CA ARG A 751 -23.81 -1.14 16.95
C ARG A 751 -25.28 -0.97 17.11
N LEU A 752 -25.88 -0.29 16.15
CA LEU A 752 -27.26 0.13 16.20
C LEU A 752 -28.01 -0.42 14.98
N PHE A 753 -29.04 -1.22 15.25
CA PHE A 753 -29.88 -1.83 14.23
C PHE A 753 -31.33 -1.39 14.42
N GLY A 754 -31.87 -0.62 13.46
CA GLY A 754 -33.28 -0.20 13.45
C GLY A 754 -34.22 -1.38 13.23
N GLN A 755 -33.93 -2.16 12.19
CA GLN A 755 -34.71 -3.32 11.75
C GLN A 755 -35.94 -2.91 10.93
N ALA A 756 -37.17 -3.14 11.39
CA ALA A 756 -38.34 -2.93 10.53
C ALA A 756 -39.12 -1.69 10.96
N GLY A 757 -39.17 -0.65 10.12
CA GLY A 757 -39.92 0.58 10.33
C GLY A 757 -39.08 1.80 9.98
N ASN A 758 -39.61 3.01 10.24
CA ASN A 758 -38.94 4.26 9.91
C ASN A 758 -38.16 4.77 11.13
N ASP A 759 -36.88 4.44 11.18
CA ASP A 759 -36.06 4.59 12.35
C ASP A 759 -35.22 5.88 12.35
N ARG A 760 -34.84 6.31 13.55
CA ARG A 760 -33.87 7.38 13.76
C ARG A 760 -32.71 6.83 14.57
N ILE A 761 -31.54 6.73 13.93
CA ILE A 761 -30.36 6.11 14.49
C ILE A 761 -29.24 7.16 14.57
N THR A 762 -28.58 7.25 15.74
CA THR A 762 -27.42 8.12 15.95
C THR A 762 -26.33 7.32 16.67
N GLY A 763 -25.13 7.27 16.07
CA GLY A 763 -23.95 6.63 16.64
C GLY A 763 -23.46 7.42 17.84
N GLY A 764 -22.74 8.51 17.61
CA GLY A 764 -22.26 9.41 18.64
C GLY A 764 -20.78 9.70 18.47
N GLY A 765 -19.92 9.23 19.37
CA GLY A 765 -18.47 9.30 19.20
C GLY A 765 -17.85 7.93 19.43
N GLY A 766 -16.78 7.63 18.69
CA GLY A 766 -16.27 6.27 18.50
C GLY A 766 -16.67 5.71 17.13
N VAL A 767 -16.02 4.62 16.71
CA VAL A 767 -16.17 4.04 15.35
C VAL A 767 -17.43 3.16 15.29
N ASP A 768 -18.55 3.73 14.92
CA ASP A 768 -19.87 3.11 15.03
C ASP A 768 -20.33 2.34 13.79
N ARG A 769 -21.27 1.42 14.01
CA ARG A 769 -22.08 0.80 12.96
C ARG A 769 -23.54 1.12 13.09
N LEU A 770 -24.11 1.68 12.03
CA LEU A 770 -25.53 1.96 11.93
C LEU A 770 -26.14 1.19 10.75
N VAL A 771 -27.23 0.47 11.00
CA VAL A 771 -28.00 -0.25 9.97
C VAL A 771 -29.48 0.04 10.14
N GLY A 772 -30.10 0.70 9.15
CA GLY A 772 -31.55 0.94 9.11
C GLY A 772 -32.32 -0.36 8.90
N ASN A 773 -31.97 -1.09 7.86
CA ASN A 773 -32.58 -2.32 7.35
C ASN A 773 -33.82 -2.09 6.50
N GLY A 774 -35.01 -1.83 7.05
CA GLY A 774 -36.22 -1.79 6.24
C GLY A 774 -37.16 -0.68 6.67
N GLY A 775 -37.42 0.27 5.78
CA GLY A 775 -38.24 1.44 6.05
C GLY A 775 -37.52 2.70 5.60
N ARG A 776 -38.10 3.87 5.88
CA ARG A 776 -37.48 5.16 5.56
C ARG A 776 -36.77 5.68 6.81
N ASP A 777 -35.46 5.53 6.81
CA ASP A 777 -34.62 5.74 7.97
C ASP A 777 -33.85 7.06 7.91
N ILE A 778 -33.41 7.52 9.09
CA ILE A 778 -32.47 8.62 9.25
C ILE A 778 -31.31 8.15 10.10
N LEU A 779 -30.12 8.05 9.51
CA LEU A 779 -28.89 7.60 10.16
C LEU A 779 -27.90 8.75 10.26
N ARG A 780 -27.28 8.91 11.43
CA ARG A 780 -26.18 9.86 11.70
C ARG A 780 -25.03 9.13 12.37
N GLY A 781 -23.87 9.08 11.73
CA GLY A 781 -22.65 8.47 12.29
C GLY A 781 -22.24 9.18 13.57
N GLY A 782 -21.79 10.43 13.42
CA GLY A 782 -21.45 11.28 14.55
C GLY A 782 -20.03 11.80 14.41
N GLY A 783 -19.13 11.42 15.30
CA GLY A 783 -17.70 11.67 15.22
C GLY A 783 -16.94 10.37 14.96
N ASP A 784 -15.71 10.48 14.47
CA ASP A 784 -14.84 9.35 14.11
C ASP A 784 -15.27 8.64 12.81
N ARG A 785 -14.58 7.55 12.44
CA ARG A 785 -14.84 6.84 11.18
C ARG A 785 -15.92 5.78 11.37
N ASP A 786 -17.09 6.00 10.78
CA ASP A 786 -18.28 5.17 10.93
C ASP A 786 -18.62 4.35 9.68
N ILE A 787 -19.50 3.37 9.87
CA ILE A 787 -20.12 2.60 8.79
C ILE A 787 -21.65 2.73 8.87
N LEU A 788 -22.24 3.30 7.82
CA LEU A 788 -23.69 3.49 7.71
C LEU A 788 -24.25 2.64 6.57
N ASN A 789 -25.39 1.97 6.81
CA ASN A 789 -26.14 1.25 5.79
C ASN A 789 -27.64 1.56 5.92
N GLY A 790 -28.21 2.22 4.90
CA GLY A 790 -29.64 2.55 4.86
C GLY A 790 -30.52 1.29 4.90
N GLY A 791 -30.22 0.33 4.03
CA GLY A 791 -31.00 -0.89 3.89
C GLY A 791 -32.00 -0.72 2.74
N GLY A 792 -33.25 -1.05 2.95
CA GLY A 792 -34.32 -0.90 1.96
C GLY A 792 -35.28 0.20 2.38
N GLY A 793 -35.63 1.09 1.45
CA GLY A 793 -36.50 2.24 1.66
C GLY A 793 -35.86 3.52 1.17
N ASN A 794 -36.41 4.69 1.50
CA ASN A 794 -35.89 5.96 1.01
C ASN A 794 -35.23 6.72 2.15
N ASP A 795 -33.94 6.52 2.31
CA ASP A 795 -33.20 6.84 3.53
C ASP A 795 -32.49 8.18 3.46
N ARG A 796 -32.11 8.68 4.64
CA ARG A 796 -31.25 9.86 4.79
C ARG A 796 -30.04 9.50 5.65
N LEU A 797 -28.86 9.61 5.04
CA LEU A 797 -27.60 9.16 5.60
C LEU A 797 -26.66 10.36 5.78
N PHE A 798 -26.08 10.50 6.97
CA PHE A 798 -25.08 11.53 7.29
C PHE A 798 -23.92 10.86 8.02
N GLY A 799 -22.73 10.80 7.44
CA GLY A 799 -21.51 10.39 8.16
C GLY A 799 -21.24 11.34 9.34
N ASP A 800 -21.44 12.63 9.09
CA ASP A 800 -21.12 13.72 10.00
C ASP A 800 -19.60 13.95 10.09
N ALA A 801 -18.92 13.89 11.23
CA ALA A 801 -17.49 14.20 11.31
C ALA A 801 -16.63 12.93 11.30
N GLY A 802 -15.88 12.67 10.23
CA GLY A 802 -15.22 11.38 10.08
C GLY A 802 -14.78 11.14 8.64
N ASN A 803 -14.07 10.04 8.40
CA ASN A 803 -13.91 9.53 7.04
C ASN A 803 -14.78 8.28 6.92
N ASP A 804 -16.06 8.47 6.62
CA ASP A 804 -17.08 7.44 6.81
C ASP A 804 -17.27 6.56 5.57
N VAL A 805 -17.88 5.39 5.77
CA VAL A 805 -18.31 4.51 4.67
C VAL A 805 -19.82 4.40 4.68
N ILE A 806 -20.44 4.81 3.58
CA ILE A 806 -21.90 4.91 3.45
C ILE A 806 -22.37 3.97 2.34
N PHE A 807 -23.30 3.08 2.68
CA PHE A 807 -24.06 2.24 1.76
C PHE A 807 -25.50 2.75 1.69
N THR A 808 -25.96 3.12 0.49
CA THR A 808 -27.33 3.60 0.27
C THR A 808 -28.35 2.47 0.38
N GLY A 809 -28.01 1.29 -0.15
CA GLY A 809 -28.94 0.16 -0.20
C GLY A 809 -29.96 0.28 -1.34
N ALA A 810 -31.21 -0.08 -1.07
CA ALA A 810 -32.28 -0.14 -2.06
C ALA A 810 -33.35 0.93 -1.80
N GLY A 811 -33.55 1.82 -2.75
CA GLY A 811 -34.62 2.82 -2.79
C GLY A 811 -34.15 4.12 -3.41
N ARG A 812 -34.64 5.27 -2.96
CA ARG A 812 -34.21 6.60 -3.41
C ARG A 812 -33.64 7.35 -2.24
N ASP A 813 -32.33 7.27 -2.11
CA ASP A 813 -31.64 7.64 -0.88
C ASP A 813 -31.00 9.01 -0.99
N ARG A 814 -30.73 9.62 0.16
CA ARG A 814 -30.11 10.93 0.25
C ARG A 814 -28.91 10.89 1.19
N VAL A 815 -27.75 11.26 0.66
CA VAL A 815 -26.51 11.36 1.43
C VAL A 815 -26.16 12.82 1.64
N GLY A 816 -26.17 13.27 2.90
CA GLY A 816 -25.89 14.66 3.22
C GLY A 816 -24.42 14.92 3.46
N ILE A 817 -23.86 15.91 2.77
CA ILE A 817 -22.45 16.34 2.93
C ILE A 817 -22.37 17.83 3.31
N ARG A 818 -21.39 18.18 4.16
CA ARG A 818 -21.04 19.57 4.54
C ARG A 818 -19.54 19.81 4.40
N ALA A 819 -19.14 21.07 4.48
CA ALA A 819 -17.73 21.42 4.59
C ALA A 819 -17.17 20.97 5.96
N ASN A 820 -15.89 20.58 5.97
CA ASN A 820 -15.12 20.24 7.18
C ASN A 820 -15.69 19.07 8.00
N GLN A 821 -16.37 18.14 7.33
CA GLN A 821 -16.92 16.92 7.93
C GLN A 821 -16.02 15.69 7.73
N GLY A 822 -14.89 15.86 7.03
CA GLY A 822 -13.98 14.77 6.66
C GLY A 822 -14.24 14.29 5.23
N PHE A 823 -13.68 13.14 4.87
CA PHE A 823 -13.68 12.60 3.51
C PHE A 823 -14.38 11.24 3.46
N ASP A 824 -15.66 11.27 3.14
CA ASP A 824 -16.52 10.10 3.14
C ASP A 824 -16.40 9.31 1.85
N THR A 825 -16.74 8.02 1.91
CA THR A 825 -16.86 7.11 0.78
C THR A 825 -18.29 6.61 0.66
N LEU A 826 -18.93 6.97 -0.45
CA LEU A 826 -20.24 6.47 -0.87
C LEU A 826 -20.05 5.26 -1.78
N LYS A 827 -20.59 4.12 -1.34
CA LYS A 827 -20.66 2.88 -2.11
C LYS A 827 -22.07 2.73 -2.67
N ASP A 828 -22.24 1.79 -3.62
CA ASP A 828 -23.52 1.36 -4.20
C ASP A 828 -24.47 2.46 -4.75
N TYR A 829 -23.95 3.66 -5.03
CA TYR A 829 -24.72 4.78 -5.58
C TYR A 829 -25.44 4.40 -6.88
N ARG A 830 -26.76 4.62 -6.93
CA ARG A 830 -27.58 4.38 -8.11
C ARG A 830 -27.94 5.70 -8.80
N ASP A 831 -27.29 5.91 -9.94
CA ASP A 831 -27.54 7.01 -10.87
C ASP A 831 -29.04 7.17 -11.18
N GLY A 832 -29.54 8.41 -11.04
CA GLY A 832 -30.95 8.77 -11.24
C GLY A 832 -31.92 8.31 -10.14
N GLN A 833 -31.46 7.62 -9.09
CA GLN A 833 -32.28 7.24 -7.92
C GLN A 833 -31.82 7.96 -6.66
N ASP A 834 -30.53 7.87 -6.37
CA ASP A 834 -29.93 8.46 -5.17
C ASP A 834 -29.54 9.91 -5.41
N LYS A 835 -29.46 10.68 -4.32
CA LYS A 835 -29.09 12.09 -4.35
C LYS A 835 -28.10 12.46 -3.27
N ILE A 836 -27.30 13.47 -3.55
CA ILE A 836 -26.35 14.06 -2.62
C ILE A 836 -26.95 15.39 -2.14
N ASP A 837 -27.36 15.44 -0.88
CA ASP A 837 -27.88 16.65 -0.24
C ASP A 837 -26.69 17.56 0.12
N LEU A 838 -26.58 18.72 -0.53
CA LEU A 838 -25.51 19.70 -0.26
C LEU A 838 -25.93 20.64 0.86
N ILE A 839 -25.34 20.49 2.04
CA ILE A 839 -25.77 21.24 3.21
C ILE A 839 -24.81 22.41 3.44
N GLY A 840 -25.29 23.62 3.12
CA GLY A 840 -24.50 24.85 3.23
C GLY A 840 -23.46 25.01 2.12
N ILE A 841 -23.50 24.18 1.08
CA ILE A 841 -22.63 24.24 -0.10
C ILE A 841 -23.51 24.40 -1.34
N ARG A 842 -23.05 25.17 -2.34
CA ARG A 842 -23.70 25.24 -3.65
C ARG A 842 -22.95 24.36 -4.65
N PHE A 843 -23.68 23.68 -5.54
CA PHE A 843 -23.08 22.81 -6.57
C PHE A 843 -21.99 23.52 -7.38
N GLY A 844 -22.17 24.81 -7.73
CA GLY A 844 -21.17 25.59 -8.47
C GLY A 844 -19.85 25.86 -7.71
N GLN A 845 -19.76 25.52 -6.43
CA GLN A 845 -18.52 25.57 -5.64
C GLN A 845 -17.77 24.24 -5.66
N LEU A 846 -18.37 23.19 -6.22
CA LEU A 846 -17.79 21.86 -6.25
C LEU A 846 -16.94 21.65 -7.49
N THR A 847 -15.85 20.90 -7.30
CA THR A 847 -15.08 20.30 -8.38
C THR A 847 -15.31 18.80 -8.35
N LEU A 848 -15.81 18.25 -9.47
CA LEU A 848 -15.91 16.80 -9.65
C LEU A 848 -14.65 16.32 -10.37
N GLN A 849 -13.89 15.41 -9.76
CA GLN A 849 -12.63 14.91 -10.28
C GLN A 849 -12.68 13.39 -10.40
N ARG A 850 -12.37 12.86 -11.58
CA ARG A 850 -12.26 11.41 -11.77
C ARG A 850 -11.00 10.87 -11.07
N GLN A 851 -11.15 9.79 -10.29
CA GLN A 851 -10.05 9.02 -9.70
C GLN A 851 -10.28 7.53 -9.94
N GLY A 852 -9.63 6.94 -10.96
CA GLY A 852 -9.87 5.54 -11.31
C GLY A 852 -11.27 5.28 -11.87
N ALA A 853 -12.03 4.39 -11.23
CA ALA A 853 -13.45 4.12 -11.51
C ALA A 853 -14.39 5.08 -10.77
N ASP A 854 -13.85 5.89 -9.85
CA ASP A 854 -14.60 6.68 -8.89
C ASP A 854 -14.66 8.15 -9.29
N VAL A 855 -15.56 8.90 -8.65
CA VAL A 855 -15.61 10.36 -8.70
C VAL A 855 -15.37 10.93 -7.31
N LEU A 856 -14.42 11.86 -7.22
CA LEU A 856 -14.22 12.71 -6.06
C LEU A 856 -15.05 13.98 -6.19
N VAL A 857 -15.82 14.29 -5.16
CA VAL A 857 -16.53 15.56 -4.96
C VAL A 857 -15.68 16.42 -4.04
N LYS A 858 -15.25 17.58 -4.53
CA LYS A 858 -14.32 18.47 -3.82
C LYS A 858 -14.91 19.85 -3.62
N LEU A 859 -14.54 20.52 -2.53
CA LEU A 859 -14.79 21.95 -2.30
C LEU A 859 -13.44 22.66 -2.18
N GLY A 860 -13.07 23.43 -3.20
CA GLY A 860 -11.70 23.93 -3.35
C GLY A 860 -10.69 22.77 -3.46
N ASN A 861 -9.71 22.73 -2.56
CA ASN A 861 -8.71 21.66 -2.49
C ASN A 861 -9.11 20.48 -1.60
N THR A 862 -10.20 20.61 -0.82
CA THR A 862 -10.63 19.61 0.15
C THR A 862 -11.55 18.58 -0.51
N ASN A 863 -11.29 17.28 -0.29
CA ASN A 863 -12.19 16.22 -0.71
C ASN A 863 -13.33 16.10 0.31
N LEU A 864 -14.57 16.06 -0.16
CA LEU A 864 -15.75 15.88 0.68
C LEU A 864 -16.28 14.44 0.59
N LEU A 865 -16.35 13.89 -0.63
CA LEU A 865 -16.97 12.61 -0.89
C LEU A 865 -16.24 11.88 -2.03
N ARG A 866 -15.99 10.59 -1.87
CA ARG A 866 -15.67 9.66 -2.96
C ARG A 866 -16.92 8.86 -3.29
N ILE A 867 -17.30 8.82 -4.56
CA ILE A 867 -18.40 7.97 -5.03
C ILE A 867 -17.77 6.85 -5.86
N GLU A 868 -17.82 5.63 -5.34
CA GLU A 868 -17.19 4.47 -5.97
C GLU A 868 -17.97 3.99 -7.21
N ASP A 869 -17.24 3.50 -8.21
CA ASP A 869 -17.80 2.85 -9.42
C ASP A 869 -18.78 3.72 -10.25
N VAL A 870 -18.71 5.05 -10.10
CA VAL A 870 -19.51 6.02 -10.87
C VAL A 870 -18.62 6.79 -11.84
N ARG A 871 -19.02 6.87 -13.11
CA ARG A 871 -18.29 7.68 -14.10
C ARG A 871 -18.67 9.16 -13.98
N LEU A 872 -17.70 10.03 -14.23
CA LEU A 872 -17.88 11.49 -14.14
C LEU A 872 -19.06 12.02 -14.99
N ASN A 873 -19.34 11.40 -16.14
CA ASN A 873 -20.45 11.81 -17.02
C ASN A 873 -21.84 11.30 -16.57
N GLN A 874 -21.90 10.50 -15.50
CA GLN A 874 -23.14 10.06 -14.87
C GLN A 874 -23.58 11.02 -13.75
N LEU A 875 -22.75 12.01 -13.40
CA LEU A 875 -23.09 13.00 -12.39
C LEU A 875 -23.29 14.37 -13.03
N ASN A 876 -24.39 15.02 -12.67
CA ASN A 876 -24.77 16.35 -13.09
C ASN A 876 -25.44 17.11 -11.94
N ALA A 877 -25.77 18.38 -12.15
CA ALA A 877 -26.33 19.22 -11.11
C ALA A 877 -27.64 18.69 -10.49
N ALA A 878 -28.40 17.82 -11.16
CA ALA A 878 -29.65 17.27 -10.63
C ALA A 878 -29.44 16.17 -9.57
N ASP A 879 -28.24 15.59 -9.53
CA ASP A 879 -27.84 14.58 -8.54
C ASP A 879 -27.49 15.23 -7.19
N PHE A 880 -27.23 16.54 -7.20
CA PHE A 880 -26.91 17.36 -6.04
C PHE A 880 -28.08 18.29 -5.71
N VAL A 881 -28.63 18.24 -4.50
CA VAL A 881 -29.86 18.95 -4.13
C VAL A 881 -29.73 19.83 -2.90
#